data_AF-A0A426URN0-F1
#
_entry.id   AF-A0A426URN0-F1
#
_cell.length_a   1.000
_cell.length_b   1.000
_cell.length_c   1.000
_cell.angle_alpha   90.00
_cell.angle_beta   90.00
_cell.angle_gamma   90.00
#
_symmetry.space_group_name_H-M   'P 1'
#
loop_
_entity.id
_entity.type
_entity.pdbx_description
1 polymer ?
#
loop_
_entity_poly.entity_id
_entity_poly.type
_entity_poly.pdbx_seq_one_letter_code
_entity_poly.pdbx_strand_id
1 'polypeptide(L)'
;MHAPVWLAVDLGTTHTVAVIGRGGQEPRSLLFDGSPLLASGVFLDAEGGLHTGRDAQRLAAADPGRFEPHPKRRIDDGTVLLGDRETPVEELLATGLRRVAEEAAASGMRPTDTVLTCPADWGPVRRARLEAAADLAGMGPVRLLPEPIAAAAYCAEVLGQEIPVGGTVAIFDFGGGTFDTAVVRRDPEGLRTLAFGGLDDLGGLDIDMALAAHLGRVVAGRDPALWKRLSEPETPADLRDRLAFWGEVRAAKEMLSRTSTAPVGLPGSDPMGLHLTRDELTSLADPLVARAVDETRRTVERAGVDPAALSALLLVGGSSRMPLVATRLHARLGVAPSVPEQPELPVAFGALKHAAAGRETAPPPTTAPPTTPIAHVTYAPYPVQSPAGSPPPQPVTGPPSPQAPPLGPSQPTPAGPYPPPAQTPHQAPFQPNVHTGPLPTGGAAGKSTRRWVAASMFSTIVTAVVIVLVVAMSRGNLTGLFEDLTSGDLVDGLTGNTATEGTGLELVHEQALTAAGAGAVAVGDGIAVVADIVDGQTVATAYDAAGTTLWTQQYDLEPTETHLMVVGSVLVIDALGSASDEGQNMRAAAALDTGELLWKQPWIDRNDVAFYGTDVVVEQRTGFDDNAVIRIDLTTGEQVWKKGGPDDLFIIDEYRIRAERVWNDGAEHPGTAPPNAYSLYDDLAVANRIVDLDPYEGTAVVRDAADGGSITSGDLPIDSYQWTAFDGLAVGKVSDEASPGRAVLAGYSLDDLGEAWRLEFAAGDAIVQVKPCGQHLVCAAVENTTAEKYETVAVDTQTGQQAWALPSNDWSDDEQWYATATGIVHGSQTFDTVDDARVVDFEGKDSGERYDSIGAIRSGRAVVQQVGVSIGATDWEVFVLDVATGHRTPVQSTGAELPNHVAVGGDLVAVHTGDGRALVLAASGLE
;
A
#
# COMPACT_ATOMS: atom_id res chain seq x y z
N MET A 1 24.26 41.38 20.37
CA MET A 1 23.35 40.65 19.45
C MET A 1 22.49 39.74 20.29
N HIS A 2 21.18 39.69 20.06
CA HIS A 2 20.34 38.67 20.71
C HIS A 2 20.68 37.30 20.09
N ALA A 3 20.68 36.24 20.90
CA ALA A 3 20.87 34.89 20.37
C ALA A 3 19.72 34.55 19.41
N PRO A 4 19.98 33.84 18.29
CA PRO A 4 18.95 33.42 17.36
C PRO A 4 17.88 32.60 18.10
N VAL A 5 16.65 32.75 17.61
CA VAL A 5 15.47 32.00 18.05
C VAL A 5 14.93 31.26 16.84
N TRP A 6 14.86 29.95 16.95
CA TRP A 6 14.28 29.09 15.93
C TRP A 6 12.87 28.68 16.36
N LEU A 7 11.94 28.73 15.41
CA LEU A 7 10.63 28.09 15.49
C LEU A 7 10.61 26.99 14.44
N ALA A 8 10.24 25.77 14.82
CA ALA A 8 9.92 24.71 13.89
C ALA A 8 8.47 24.30 14.08
N VAL A 9 7.74 24.10 12.99
CA VAL A 9 6.34 23.69 13.00
C VAL A 9 6.18 22.49 12.09
N ASP A 10 5.58 21.45 12.64
CA ASP A 10 5.05 20.31 11.93
C ASP A 10 3.54 20.47 11.79
N LEU A 11 3.07 20.62 10.55
CA LEU A 11 1.67 20.82 10.21
C LEU A 11 1.07 19.47 9.79
N GLY A 12 0.76 18.62 10.77
CA GLY A 12 0.16 17.31 10.54
C GLY A 12 -1.35 17.35 10.28
N THR A 13 -1.86 16.31 9.63
CA THR A 13 -3.26 16.17 9.18
C THR A 13 -4.28 16.31 10.32
N THR A 14 -4.01 15.71 11.48
CA THR A 14 -4.89 15.77 12.66
C THR A 14 -4.36 16.72 13.74
N HIS A 15 -3.04 16.79 13.89
CA HIS A 15 -2.38 17.61 14.91
C HIS A 15 -1.21 18.39 14.33
N THR A 16 -1.10 19.64 14.76
CA THR A 16 0.03 20.54 14.51
C THR A 16 0.90 20.59 15.76
N VAL A 17 2.21 20.45 15.60
CA VAL A 17 3.21 20.53 16.67
C VAL A 17 4.17 21.67 16.39
N ALA A 18 4.47 22.49 17.39
CA ALA A 18 5.44 23.57 17.23
C ALA A 18 6.46 23.55 18.36
N VAL A 19 7.73 23.67 18.01
CA VAL A 19 8.87 23.67 18.95
C VAL A 19 9.65 24.95 18.77
N ILE A 20 10.00 25.60 19.88
CA ILE A 20 10.72 26.86 19.90
C ILE A 20 11.98 26.75 20.76
N GLY A 21 13.07 27.37 20.31
CA GLY A 21 14.38 27.25 20.94
C GLY A 21 15.23 28.49 20.73
N ARG A 22 16.18 28.73 21.65
CA ARG A 22 17.14 29.83 21.59
C ARG A 22 18.55 29.27 21.79
N GLY A 23 19.53 29.82 21.07
CA GLY A 23 20.93 29.39 21.19
C GLY A 23 21.41 29.31 22.65
N GLY A 24 21.85 28.13 23.07
CA GLY A 24 22.31 27.83 24.44
C GLY A 24 21.22 27.42 25.44
N GLN A 25 19.98 27.19 24.99
CA GLN A 25 18.89 26.63 25.80
C GLN A 25 18.32 25.39 25.10
N GLU A 26 17.81 24.41 25.86
CA GLU A 26 17.11 23.28 25.23
C GLU A 26 15.79 23.75 24.57
N PRO A 27 15.43 23.19 23.40
CA PRO A 27 14.16 23.47 22.76
C PRO A 27 12.99 22.99 23.61
N ARG A 28 11.83 23.63 23.44
CA ARG A 28 10.58 23.23 24.10
C ARG A 28 9.41 23.34 23.14
N SER A 29 8.45 22.43 23.25
CA SER A 29 7.16 22.60 22.58
C SER A 29 6.49 23.90 23.03
N LEU A 30 5.80 24.56 22.10
CA LEU A 30 4.73 25.48 22.44
C LEU A 30 3.56 24.68 23.03
N LEU A 31 2.75 25.33 23.85
CA LEU A 31 1.60 24.70 24.49
C LEU A 31 0.32 25.43 24.08
N PHE A 32 -0.58 24.69 23.46
CA PHE A 32 -1.91 25.11 23.03
C PHE A 32 -2.89 24.64 24.09
N ASP A 33 -3.39 25.58 24.89
CA ASP A 33 -4.33 25.31 25.99
C ASP A 33 -3.80 24.25 27.00
N GLY A 34 -2.47 24.19 27.17
CA GLY A 34 -1.75 23.23 28.01
C GLY A 34 -1.36 21.90 27.34
N SER A 35 -1.66 21.71 26.05
CA SER A 35 -1.26 20.55 25.23
C SER A 35 -0.07 20.91 24.32
N PRO A 36 0.93 20.03 24.10
CA PRO A 36 1.93 20.25 23.06
C PRO A 36 1.38 20.01 21.64
N LEU A 37 0.20 19.42 21.52
CA LEU A 37 -0.51 19.16 20.26
C LEU A 37 -1.65 20.18 20.10
N LEU A 38 -1.64 20.92 18.99
CA LEU A 38 -2.79 21.71 18.51
C LEU A 38 -3.61 20.82 17.57
N ALA A 39 -4.92 20.70 17.76
CA ALA A 39 -5.77 20.02 16.77
C ALA A 39 -5.86 20.87 15.48
N SER A 40 -5.52 20.27 14.33
CA SER A 40 -5.38 21.00 13.06
C SER A 40 -6.69 21.43 12.41
N GLY A 41 -7.83 20.87 12.84
CA GLY A 41 -9.15 21.17 12.28
C GLY A 41 -9.54 22.66 12.42
N VAL A 42 -10.33 23.15 11.46
CA VAL A 42 -10.73 24.56 11.35
C VAL A 42 -12.25 24.69 11.26
N PHE A 43 -12.80 25.61 12.05
CA PHE A 43 -14.24 25.92 12.11
C PHE A 43 -14.52 27.36 11.66
N LEU A 44 -15.53 27.56 10.82
CA LEU A 44 -16.02 28.89 10.42
C LEU A 44 -17.23 29.31 11.26
N ASP A 45 -17.13 30.43 11.99
CA ASP A 45 -18.26 30.99 12.74
C ASP A 45 -19.27 31.76 11.86
N ALA A 46 -20.40 32.15 12.47
CA ALA A 46 -21.49 32.87 11.81
C ALA A 46 -21.13 34.34 11.48
N GLU A 47 -20.10 34.88 12.13
CA GLU A 47 -19.54 36.21 11.89
C GLU A 47 -18.47 36.22 10.78
N GLY A 48 -18.06 35.04 10.29
CA GLY A 48 -17.07 34.84 9.23
C GLY A 48 -15.63 34.61 9.71
N GLY A 49 -15.42 34.43 11.01
CA GLY A 49 -14.13 34.14 11.65
C GLY A 49 -13.77 32.66 11.61
N LEU A 50 -12.48 32.37 11.42
CA LEU A 50 -11.93 31.01 11.44
C LEU A 50 -11.28 30.70 12.80
N HIS A 51 -11.66 29.57 13.39
CA HIS A 51 -11.15 29.04 14.65
C HIS A 51 -10.37 27.75 14.42
N THR A 52 -9.47 27.39 15.32
CA THR A 52 -8.72 26.10 15.28
C THR A 52 -8.54 25.54 16.70
N GLY A 53 -7.96 24.34 16.83
CA GLY A 53 -7.73 23.70 18.13
C GLY A 53 -9.02 23.37 18.88
N ARG A 54 -9.00 23.51 20.22
CA ARG A 54 -10.12 23.12 21.08
C ARG A 54 -11.38 23.96 20.86
N ASP A 55 -11.22 25.24 20.52
CA ASP A 55 -12.36 26.11 20.26
C ASP A 55 -13.08 25.68 18.97
N ALA A 56 -12.35 25.33 17.91
CA ALA A 56 -12.95 24.75 16.70
C ALA A 56 -13.66 23.43 16.97
N GLN A 57 -13.03 22.49 17.70
CA GLN A 57 -13.66 21.23 18.08
C GLN A 57 -14.96 21.44 18.89
N ARG A 58 -14.97 22.42 19.80
CA ARG A 58 -16.12 22.75 20.63
C ARG A 58 -17.26 23.40 19.83
N LEU A 59 -16.94 24.23 18.85
CA LEU A 59 -17.91 24.85 17.96
C LEU A 59 -18.47 23.84 16.94
N ALA A 60 -17.62 22.97 16.41
CA ALA A 60 -18.01 21.86 15.53
C ALA A 60 -19.01 20.91 16.21
N ALA A 61 -18.87 20.65 17.51
CA ALA A 61 -19.85 19.88 18.29
C ALA A 61 -21.26 20.53 18.34
N ALA A 62 -21.41 21.80 17.95
CA ALA A 62 -22.72 22.47 17.81
C ALA A 62 -23.20 22.53 16.34
N ASP A 63 -22.30 22.83 15.40
CA ASP A 63 -22.60 22.97 13.96
C ASP A 63 -21.54 22.29 13.07
N PRO A 64 -21.56 20.95 12.92
CA PRO A 64 -20.50 20.22 12.21
C PRO A 64 -20.34 20.61 10.73
N GLY A 65 -21.39 21.14 10.09
CA GLY A 65 -21.35 21.54 8.69
C GLY A 65 -20.43 22.73 8.39
N ARG A 66 -19.89 23.39 9.42
CA ARG A 66 -18.92 24.50 9.32
C ARG A 66 -17.49 24.11 9.70
N PHE A 67 -17.19 22.81 9.78
CA PHE A 67 -15.92 22.28 10.27
C PHE A 67 -15.19 21.43 9.21
N GLU A 68 -13.95 21.79 8.89
CA GLU A 68 -13.01 20.90 8.19
C GLU A 68 -12.04 20.29 9.22
N PRO A 69 -12.17 19.00 9.58
CA PRO A 69 -11.33 18.35 10.58
C PRO A 69 -9.87 18.14 10.15
N HIS A 70 -9.57 18.07 8.86
CA HIS A 70 -8.27 17.64 8.32
C HIS A 70 -7.70 18.55 7.20
N PRO A 71 -7.47 19.86 7.41
CA PRO A 71 -7.09 20.79 6.34
C PRO A 71 -5.85 20.40 5.50
N LYS A 72 -4.89 19.61 6.02
CA LYS A 72 -3.73 19.13 5.23
C LYS A 72 -4.16 18.20 4.08
N ARG A 73 -5.19 17.35 4.26
CA ARG A 73 -5.74 16.49 3.19
C ARG A 73 -6.46 17.30 2.09
N ARG A 74 -6.82 18.56 2.37
CA ARG A 74 -7.46 19.49 1.42
C ARG A 74 -6.47 20.30 0.59
N ILE A 75 -5.16 19.98 0.64
CA ILE A 75 -4.13 20.89 0.09
C ILE A 75 -4.30 21.17 -1.40
N ASP A 76 -4.90 20.24 -2.16
CA ASP A 76 -5.07 20.34 -3.61
C ASP A 76 -6.44 20.91 -4.03
N ASP A 77 -7.50 20.73 -3.22
CA ASP A 77 -8.91 21.11 -3.46
C ASP A 77 -9.12 22.61 -3.77
N GLY A 78 -8.18 23.48 -3.38
CA GLY A 78 -8.20 24.94 -3.61
C GLY A 78 -9.17 25.70 -2.69
N THR A 79 -10.42 25.25 -2.59
CA THR A 79 -11.40 25.77 -1.62
C THR A 79 -12.20 24.64 -0.96
N VAL A 80 -12.62 24.85 0.29
CA VAL A 80 -13.50 23.94 1.03
C VAL A 80 -14.79 24.68 1.40
N LEU A 81 -15.94 24.04 1.19
CA LEU A 81 -17.23 24.58 1.61
C LEU A 81 -17.41 24.40 3.13
N LEU A 82 -17.44 25.50 3.87
CA LEU A 82 -17.77 25.53 5.30
C LEU A 82 -19.12 26.22 5.48
N GLY A 83 -20.15 25.44 5.77
CA GLY A 83 -21.54 25.89 5.82
C GLY A 83 -22.00 26.41 4.46
N ASP A 84 -22.08 27.73 4.35
CA ASP A 84 -22.53 28.48 3.18
C ASP A 84 -21.40 29.27 2.47
N ARG A 85 -20.13 29.05 2.85
CA ARG A 85 -18.96 29.78 2.31
C ARG A 85 -17.87 28.83 1.82
N GLU A 86 -17.50 28.97 0.56
CA GLU A 86 -16.21 28.48 0.04
C GLU A 86 -15.07 29.25 0.72
N THR A 87 -14.15 28.52 1.34
CA THR A 87 -13.00 29.04 2.08
C THR A 87 -11.71 28.54 1.43
N PRO A 88 -10.78 29.42 1.01
CA PRO A 88 -9.50 29.01 0.44
C PRO A 88 -8.72 28.11 1.39
N VAL A 89 -8.10 27.07 0.86
CA VAL A 89 -7.33 26.09 1.62
C VAL A 89 -6.17 26.76 2.37
N GLU A 90 -5.52 27.75 1.76
CA GLU A 90 -4.47 28.53 2.40
C GLU A 90 -4.98 29.33 3.61
N GLU A 91 -6.25 29.78 3.63
CA GLU A 91 -6.86 30.43 4.81
C GLU A 91 -7.08 29.42 5.96
N LEU A 92 -7.40 28.16 5.64
CA LEU A 92 -7.54 27.09 6.63
C LEU A 92 -6.18 26.77 7.26
N LEU A 93 -5.18 26.45 6.44
CA LEU A 93 -3.81 26.16 6.90
C LEU A 93 -3.22 27.35 7.67
N ALA A 94 -3.44 28.58 7.19
CA ALA A 94 -3.00 29.80 7.86
C ALA A 94 -3.64 29.99 9.24
N THR A 95 -4.84 29.45 9.49
CA THR A 95 -5.51 29.58 10.79
C THR A 95 -4.79 28.77 11.88
N GLY A 96 -4.35 27.55 11.55
CA GLY A 96 -3.46 26.76 12.42
C GLY A 96 -2.11 27.46 12.65
N LEU A 97 -1.45 27.89 11.57
CA LEU A 97 -0.15 28.58 11.63
C LEU A 97 -0.20 29.91 12.39
N ARG A 98 -1.32 30.65 12.32
CA ARG A 98 -1.53 31.90 13.08
C ARG A 98 -1.61 31.65 14.57
N ARG A 99 -2.31 30.59 15.01
CA ARG A 99 -2.34 30.16 16.42
C ARG A 99 -0.94 29.79 16.92
N VAL A 100 -0.11 29.16 16.07
CA VAL A 100 1.30 28.88 16.36
C VAL A 100 2.11 30.18 16.52
N ALA A 101 1.94 31.14 15.61
CA ALA A 101 2.64 32.43 15.66
C ALA A 101 2.26 33.25 16.91
N GLU A 102 1.00 33.21 17.32
CA GLU A 102 0.49 33.83 18.55
C GLU A 102 1.13 33.23 19.80
N GLU A 103 1.16 31.90 19.93
CA GLU A 103 1.81 31.23 21.08
C GLU A 103 3.33 31.42 21.08
N ALA A 104 3.97 31.46 19.90
CA ALA A 104 5.38 31.82 19.77
C ALA A 104 5.62 33.26 20.30
N ALA A 105 4.78 34.22 19.94
CA ALA A 105 4.88 35.60 20.44
C ALA A 105 4.60 35.69 21.96
N ALA A 106 3.58 34.98 22.45
CA ALA A 106 3.23 34.89 23.88
C ALA A 106 4.35 34.27 24.72
N SER A 107 5.16 33.37 24.13
CA SER A 107 6.32 32.75 24.78
C SER A 107 7.43 33.73 25.18
N GLY A 108 7.36 34.99 24.72
CA GLY A 108 8.39 36.01 24.92
C GLY A 108 9.62 35.84 24.02
N MET A 109 9.57 34.93 23.06
CA MET A 109 10.63 34.66 22.09
C MET A 109 10.11 34.96 20.69
N ARG A 110 10.56 36.07 20.09
CA ARG A 110 10.30 36.34 18.66
C ARG A 110 11.21 35.44 17.82
N PRO A 111 10.67 34.57 16.94
CA PRO A 111 11.49 33.81 16.00
C PRO A 111 12.32 34.73 15.11
N THR A 112 13.53 34.28 14.78
CA THR A 112 14.42 34.90 13.79
C THR A 112 14.63 34.01 12.56
N ASP A 113 14.27 32.74 12.68
CA ASP A 113 14.28 31.71 11.64
C ASP A 113 13.08 30.78 11.94
N THR A 114 12.27 30.49 10.92
CA THR A 114 11.06 29.69 11.02
C THR A 114 11.12 28.57 10.00
N VAL A 115 11.04 27.32 10.46
CA VAL A 115 11.00 26.13 9.61
C VAL A 115 9.59 25.53 9.66
N LEU A 116 9.03 25.23 8.49
CA LEU A 116 7.84 24.38 8.37
C LEU A 116 8.28 23.03 7.79
N THR A 117 7.74 21.93 8.30
CA THR A 117 7.94 20.62 7.68
C THR A 117 6.84 20.30 6.67
N CYS A 118 7.20 19.50 5.67
CA CYS A 118 6.28 18.97 4.67
C CYS A 118 6.75 17.57 4.22
N PRO A 119 5.86 16.73 3.66
CA PRO A 119 6.25 15.47 3.04
C PRO A 119 7.35 15.65 1.97
N ALA A 120 8.14 14.59 1.75
CA ALA A 120 9.35 14.68 0.94
C ALA A 120 9.07 14.71 -0.57
N ASP A 121 8.02 14.01 -0.98
CA ASP A 121 7.46 13.87 -2.32
C ASP A 121 6.79 15.17 -2.81
N TRP A 122 6.22 15.98 -1.91
CA TRP A 122 5.38 17.13 -2.24
C TRP A 122 6.03 18.03 -3.30
N GLY A 123 5.36 18.18 -4.44
CA GLY A 123 5.82 19.03 -5.54
C GLY A 123 5.79 20.53 -5.21
N PRO A 124 6.30 21.38 -6.13
CA PRO A 124 6.39 22.83 -5.94
C PRO A 124 5.05 23.52 -5.62
N VAL A 125 3.93 22.99 -6.13
CA VAL A 125 2.58 23.57 -5.92
C VAL A 125 2.14 23.44 -4.46
N ARG A 126 2.12 22.22 -3.91
CA ARG A 126 1.79 21.96 -2.50
C ARG A 126 2.70 22.76 -1.56
N ARG A 127 4.00 22.83 -1.87
CA ARG A 127 4.99 23.65 -1.14
C ARG A 127 4.67 25.15 -1.17
N ALA A 128 4.35 25.70 -2.34
CA ALA A 128 3.98 27.12 -2.48
C ALA A 128 2.67 27.48 -1.76
N ARG A 129 1.68 26.57 -1.72
CA ARG A 129 0.44 26.75 -0.93
C ARG A 129 0.74 26.79 0.57
N LEU A 130 1.65 25.96 1.07
CA LEU A 130 2.10 25.99 2.46
C LEU A 130 2.87 27.29 2.81
N GLU A 131 3.73 27.77 1.91
CA GLU A 131 4.41 29.07 2.07
C GLU A 131 3.42 30.23 2.08
N ALA A 132 2.44 30.23 1.17
CA ALA A 132 1.36 31.23 1.14
C ALA A 132 0.52 31.23 2.42
N ALA A 133 0.20 30.06 2.97
CA ALA A 133 -0.46 29.92 4.27
C ALA A 133 0.38 30.51 5.42
N ALA A 134 1.70 30.36 5.38
CA ALA A 134 2.62 30.94 6.37
C ALA A 134 2.67 32.47 6.31
N ASP A 135 2.65 33.03 5.10
CA ASP A 135 2.54 34.47 4.86
C ASP A 135 1.19 35.03 5.35
N LEU A 136 0.07 34.34 5.06
CA LEU A 136 -1.28 34.67 5.56
C LEU A 136 -1.42 34.51 7.09
N ALA A 137 -0.57 33.70 7.72
CA ALA A 137 -0.44 33.58 9.17
C ALA A 137 0.44 34.68 9.78
N GLY A 138 1.15 35.47 8.96
CA GLY A 138 2.05 36.53 9.41
C GLY A 138 3.35 36.02 10.02
N MET A 139 3.79 34.81 9.68
CA MET A 139 5.03 34.20 10.20
C MET A 139 6.29 34.85 9.60
N GLY A 140 6.15 35.55 8.47
CA GLY A 140 7.27 36.05 7.67
C GLY A 140 7.94 34.92 6.87
N PRO A 141 9.13 35.16 6.29
CA PRO A 141 9.81 34.16 5.48
C PRO A 141 10.05 32.87 6.26
N VAL A 142 9.50 31.77 5.75
CA VAL A 142 9.71 30.42 6.27
C VAL A 142 10.69 29.65 5.37
N ARG A 143 11.28 28.59 5.93
CA ARG A 143 12.06 27.61 5.17
C ARG A 143 11.40 26.24 5.28
N LEU A 144 11.14 25.60 4.15
CA LEU A 144 10.60 24.24 4.15
C LEU A 144 11.70 23.21 4.45
N LEU A 145 11.34 22.13 5.14
CA LEU A 145 12.23 21.00 5.44
C LEU A 145 11.45 19.68 5.28
N PRO A 146 11.96 18.69 4.54
CA PRO A 146 11.30 17.38 4.44
C PRO A 146 11.15 16.72 5.82
N GLU A 147 9.93 16.28 6.15
CA GLU A 147 9.55 15.54 7.36
C GLU A 147 10.53 14.39 7.69
N PRO A 148 10.95 13.50 6.77
CA PRO A 148 11.92 12.45 7.08
C PRO A 148 13.33 12.94 7.40
N ILE A 149 13.78 14.07 6.83
CA ILE A 149 15.07 14.68 7.21
C ILE A 149 15.00 15.22 8.65
N ALA A 150 13.86 15.80 9.03
CA ALA A 150 13.60 16.23 10.39
C ALA A 150 13.57 15.03 11.36
N ALA A 151 12.85 13.96 11.04
CA ALA A 151 12.79 12.73 11.84
C ALA A 151 14.18 12.07 12.00
N ALA A 152 14.99 12.00 10.93
CA ALA A 152 16.37 11.50 11.00
C ALA A 152 17.27 12.40 11.88
N ALA A 153 17.10 13.72 11.83
CA ALA A 153 17.81 14.65 12.72
C ALA A 153 17.40 14.47 14.20
N TYR A 154 16.14 14.13 14.49
CA TYR A 154 15.69 13.78 15.83
C TYR A 154 16.34 12.47 16.34
N CYS A 155 16.41 11.45 15.49
CA CYS A 155 17.09 10.18 15.79
C CYS A 155 18.54 10.41 16.25
N ALA A 156 19.29 11.19 15.49
CA ALA A 156 20.69 11.50 15.80
C ALA A 156 20.87 12.44 17.01
N GLU A 157 20.17 13.58 17.03
CA GLU A 157 20.49 14.72 17.91
C GLU A 157 19.63 14.78 19.19
N VAL A 158 18.57 13.95 19.29
CA VAL A 158 17.67 13.91 20.47
C VAL A 158 17.64 12.53 21.12
N LEU A 159 17.47 11.44 20.35
CA LEU A 159 17.59 10.08 20.90
C LEU A 159 19.06 9.69 21.14
N GLY A 160 20.00 10.36 20.50
CA GLY A 160 21.44 10.08 20.62
C GLY A 160 21.85 8.79 19.90
N GLN A 161 21.06 8.33 18.93
CA GLN A 161 21.35 7.13 18.17
C GLN A 161 22.48 7.41 17.16
N GLU A 162 23.55 6.62 17.22
CA GLU A 162 24.74 6.86 16.42
C GLU A 162 24.52 6.42 14.96
N ILE A 163 24.22 7.39 14.10
CA ILE A 163 24.23 7.23 12.64
C ILE A 163 25.65 7.58 12.15
N PRO A 164 26.51 6.63 11.76
CA PRO A 164 27.84 6.95 11.22
C PRO A 164 27.72 7.63 9.85
N VAL A 165 28.80 8.26 9.37
CA VAL A 165 28.86 8.73 7.97
C VAL A 165 28.80 7.51 7.04
N GLY A 166 27.90 7.55 6.05
CA GLY A 166 27.49 6.41 5.23
C GLY A 166 26.35 5.58 5.82
N GLY A 167 26.05 5.73 7.11
CA GLY A 167 24.96 5.05 7.80
C GLY A 167 23.58 5.56 7.38
N THR A 168 22.59 4.67 7.41
CA THR A 168 21.22 4.88 6.92
C THR A 168 20.20 4.68 8.03
N VAL A 169 19.10 5.42 7.95
CA VAL A 169 17.94 5.29 8.85
C VAL A 169 16.68 5.21 8.01
N ALA A 170 15.86 4.22 8.28
CA ALA A 170 14.49 4.14 7.77
C ALA A 170 13.57 4.95 8.70
N ILE A 171 12.73 5.80 8.11
CA ILE A 171 11.66 6.54 8.78
C ILE A 171 10.33 5.87 8.40
N PHE A 172 9.49 5.65 9.40
CA PHE A 172 8.13 5.14 9.26
C PHE A 172 7.20 6.17 9.91
N ASP A 173 6.59 7.05 9.12
CA ASP A 173 5.62 8.04 9.60
C ASP A 173 4.20 7.53 9.35
N PHE A 174 3.54 7.10 10.41
CA PHE A 174 2.14 6.69 10.33
C PHE A 174 1.27 7.77 10.96
N GLY A 175 0.89 8.72 10.10
CA GLY A 175 0.16 9.91 10.47
C GLY A 175 -1.32 9.65 10.76
N GLY A 176 -2.05 10.75 10.90
CA GLY A 176 -3.50 10.73 11.06
C GLY A 176 -4.28 10.51 9.75
N GLY A 177 -3.64 10.68 8.60
CA GLY A 177 -4.28 10.55 7.28
C GLY A 177 -3.32 10.54 6.10
N THR A 178 -2.05 10.18 6.33
CA THR A 178 -1.11 9.71 5.31
C THR A 178 -0.18 8.71 6.01
N PHE A 179 0.40 7.81 5.23
CA PHE A 179 1.54 7.01 5.64
C PHE A 179 2.71 7.39 4.74
N ASP A 180 3.83 7.76 5.35
CA ASP A 180 5.02 8.23 4.65
C ASP A 180 6.25 7.45 5.14
N THR A 181 7.13 7.08 4.22
CA THR A 181 8.38 6.37 4.55
C THR A 181 9.55 6.90 3.73
N ALA A 182 10.74 6.86 4.31
CA ALA A 182 11.96 7.26 3.62
C ALA A 182 13.19 6.60 4.23
N VAL A 183 14.19 6.33 3.40
CA VAL A 183 15.54 6.03 3.87
C VAL A 183 16.41 7.29 3.75
N VAL A 184 16.93 7.73 4.88
CA VAL A 184 17.85 8.89 4.98
C VAL A 184 19.25 8.39 5.28
N ARG A 185 20.24 8.82 4.48
CA ARG A 185 21.66 8.58 4.73
C ARG A 185 22.32 9.79 5.36
N ARG A 186 23.28 9.57 6.24
CA ARG A 186 24.21 10.60 6.72
C ARG A 186 25.43 10.67 5.81
N ASP A 187 25.45 11.67 4.95
CA ASP A 187 26.64 12.03 4.17
C ASP A 187 27.59 12.93 5.01
N PRO A 188 28.86 13.14 4.63
CA PRO A 188 29.79 14.02 5.36
C PRO A 188 29.26 15.44 5.53
N GLU A 189 28.51 15.93 4.54
CA GLU A 189 27.96 17.28 4.46
C GLU A 189 26.65 17.45 5.25
N GLY A 190 25.87 16.38 5.45
CA GLY A 190 24.53 16.46 6.06
C GLY A 190 23.71 15.19 5.96
N LEU A 191 22.40 15.32 6.19
CA LEU A 191 21.42 14.26 5.96
C LEU A 191 20.84 14.39 4.55
N ARG A 192 20.65 13.26 3.86
CA ARG A 192 20.10 13.21 2.50
C ARG A 192 19.17 12.01 2.34
N THR A 193 17.99 12.22 1.76
CA THR A 193 17.07 11.15 1.38
C THR A 193 17.67 10.33 0.23
N LEU A 194 17.66 9.01 0.36
CA LEU A 194 18.03 8.06 -0.70
C LEU A 194 16.80 7.70 -1.54
N ALA A 195 15.74 7.26 -0.85
CA ALA A 195 14.43 6.94 -1.42
C ALA A 195 13.33 7.38 -0.45
N PHE A 196 12.14 7.61 -0.99
CA PHE A 196 10.91 7.89 -0.26
C PHE A 196 9.77 7.11 -0.90
N GLY A 197 8.74 6.83 -0.12
CA GLY A 197 7.52 6.14 -0.51
C GLY A 197 6.39 6.56 0.43
N GLY A 198 5.15 6.20 0.09
CA GLY A 198 4.01 6.63 0.89
C GLY A 198 2.69 6.15 0.30
N LEU A 199 1.63 6.37 1.06
CA LEU A 199 0.25 6.00 0.77
C LEU A 199 -0.65 7.14 1.27
N ASP A 200 -1.11 7.99 0.34
CA ASP A 200 -1.97 9.15 0.62
C ASP A 200 -3.34 8.74 1.20
N ASP A 201 -3.79 7.52 0.86
CA ASP A 201 -5.06 6.91 1.25
C ASP A 201 -5.02 6.18 2.61
N LEU A 202 -3.84 6.05 3.23
CA LEU A 202 -3.65 5.24 4.44
C LEU A 202 -3.26 6.09 5.65
N GLY A 203 -3.92 5.89 6.79
CA GLY A 203 -3.66 6.69 7.98
C GLY A 203 -4.48 6.27 9.20
N GLY A 204 -4.30 7.02 10.29
CA GLY A 204 -5.07 6.82 11.51
C GLY A 204 -6.58 7.00 11.34
N LEU A 205 -7.03 7.86 10.43
CA LEU A 205 -8.45 8.08 10.11
C LEU A 205 -9.07 6.87 9.43
N ASP A 206 -8.31 6.17 8.61
CA ASP A 206 -8.79 5.05 7.82
C ASP A 206 -8.94 3.79 8.72
N ILE A 207 -8.15 3.73 9.81
CA ILE A 207 -8.42 2.84 10.97
C ILE A 207 -9.60 3.33 11.83
N ASP A 208 -9.82 4.64 12.03
CA ASP A 208 -11.05 5.10 12.70
C ASP A 208 -12.30 4.66 11.92
N MET A 209 -12.23 4.73 10.59
CA MET A 209 -13.27 4.24 9.68
C MET A 209 -13.49 2.74 9.81
N ALA A 210 -12.41 1.95 9.93
CA ALA A 210 -12.48 0.52 10.17
C ALA A 210 -13.32 0.13 11.39
N LEU A 211 -13.01 0.81 12.49
CA LEU A 211 -13.66 0.57 13.77
C LEU A 211 -15.09 1.11 13.77
N ALA A 212 -15.34 2.26 13.14
CA ALA A 212 -16.67 2.85 12.99
C ALA A 212 -17.61 1.95 12.18
N ALA A 213 -17.11 1.31 11.12
CA ALA A 213 -17.82 0.33 10.32
C ALA A 213 -18.18 -0.93 11.12
N HIS A 214 -17.18 -1.53 11.78
CA HIS A 214 -17.36 -2.71 12.63
C HIS A 214 -18.38 -2.47 13.76
N LEU A 215 -18.21 -1.37 14.50
CA LEU A 215 -19.15 -0.96 15.53
C LEU A 215 -20.52 -0.62 14.94
N GLY A 216 -20.55 -0.08 13.73
CA GLY A 216 -21.75 0.22 12.94
C GLY A 216 -22.64 -0.99 12.73
N ARG A 217 -22.09 -2.13 12.29
CA ARG A 217 -22.81 -3.41 12.19
C ARG A 217 -23.43 -3.83 13.53
N VAL A 218 -22.69 -3.66 14.63
CA VAL A 218 -23.18 -3.93 15.99
C VAL A 218 -24.29 -2.96 16.43
N VAL A 219 -24.26 -1.69 16.01
CA VAL A 219 -25.36 -0.74 16.23
C VAL A 219 -26.56 -1.12 15.36
N ALA A 220 -26.38 -1.40 14.07
CA ALA A 220 -27.44 -1.73 13.12
C ALA A 220 -28.30 -2.90 13.63
N GLY A 221 -27.69 -3.99 14.11
CA GLY A 221 -28.41 -5.13 14.67
C GLY A 221 -29.15 -4.86 15.99
N ARG A 222 -28.89 -3.74 16.67
CA ARG A 222 -29.51 -3.37 17.96
C ARG A 222 -30.51 -2.22 17.84
N ASP A 223 -30.18 -1.22 17.05
CA ASP A 223 -30.97 -0.02 16.76
C ASP A 223 -30.65 0.46 15.32
N PRO A 224 -31.34 -0.10 14.30
CA PRO A 224 -31.15 0.30 12.91
C PRO A 224 -31.44 1.79 12.65
N ALA A 225 -32.34 2.39 13.45
CA ALA A 225 -32.73 3.79 13.29
C ALA A 225 -31.65 4.73 13.83
N LEU A 226 -30.97 4.36 14.94
CA LEU A 226 -29.76 5.05 15.37
C LEU A 226 -28.65 4.90 14.33
N TRP A 227 -28.43 3.69 13.80
CA TRP A 227 -27.36 3.49 12.81
C TRP A 227 -27.57 4.34 11.56
N LYS A 228 -28.77 4.30 10.95
CA LYS A 228 -29.10 5.13 9.79
C LYS A 228 -28.83 6.62 10.02
N ARG A 229 -29.11 7.15 11.22
CA ARG A 229 -28.81 8.56 11.55
C ARG A 229 -27.31 8.85 11.64
N LEU A 230 -26.49 7.87 12.00
CA LEU A 230 -25.03 8.01 12.10
C LEU A 230 -24.34 7.83 10.73
N SER A 231 -24.83 6.91 9.89
CA SER A 231 -24.34 6.70 8.53
C SER A 231 -24.85 7.77 7.56
N GLU A 232 -26.16 8.04 7.53
CA GLU A 232 -26.84 8.97 6.63
C GLU A 232 -27.46 10.16 7.40
N PRO A 233 -26.65 11.16 7.81
CA PRO A 233 -27.13 12.26 8.65
C PRO A 233 -27.99 13.27 7.86
N GLU A 234 -29.32 13.08 7.85
CA GLU A 234 -30.27 13.99 7.18
C GLU A 234 -30.41 15.37 7.85
N THR A 235 -30.11 15.51 9.15
CA THR A 235 -30.30 16.76 9.91
C THR A 235 -29.04 17.23 10.64
N PRO A 236 -28.96 18.53 11.03
CA PRO A 236 -27.89 19.03 11.90
C PRO A 236 -27.79 18.36 13.27
N ALA A 237 -28.82 17.63 13.73
CA ALA A 237 -28.71 16.80 14.93
C ALA A 237 -27.98 15.49 14.65
N ASP A 238 -28.25 14.87 13.51
CA ASP A 238 -27.64 13.63 13.07
C ASP A 238 -26.16 13.84 12.75
N LEU A 239 -25.81 14.98 12.12
CA LEU A 239 -24.40 15.39 11.94
C LEU A 239 -23.63 15.52 13.26
N ARG A 240 -24.27 16.03 14.33
CA ARG A 240 -23.63 16.12 15.67
C ARG A 240 -23.45 14.75 16.30
N ASP A 241 -24.46 13.90 16.19
CA ASP A 241 -24.41 12.53 16.71
C ASP A 241 -23.33 11.71 15.96
N ARG A 242 -23.22 11.84 14.62
CA ARG A 242 -22.13 11.29 13.81
C ARG A 242 -20.77 11.79 14.31
N LEU A 243 -20.57 13.11 14.41
CA LEU A 243 -19.30 13.67 14.88
C LEU A 243 -18.91 13.18 16.28
N ALA A 244 -19.88 13.05 17.19
CA ALA A 244 -19.66 12.52 18.53
C ALA A 244 -19.26 11.03 18.50
N PHE A 245 -19.96 10.20 17.72
CA PHE A 245 -19.64 8.77 17.57
C PHE A 245 -18.23 8.55 17.01
N TRP A 246 -17.84 9.27 15.95
CA TRP A 246 -16.48 9.21 15.39
C TRP A 246 -15.41 9.66 16.39
N GLY A 247 -15.73 10.61 17.28
CA GLY A 247 -14.85 11.00 18.39
C GLY A 247 -14.65 9.88 19.41
N GLU A 248 -15.71 9.16 19.77
CA GLU A 248 -15.65 8.01 20.69
C GLU A 248 -14.88 6.82 20.08
N VAL A 249 -15.07 6.55 18.78
CA VAL A 249 -14.31 5.50 18.05
C VAL A 249 -12.82 5.79 18.08
N ARG A 250 -12.40 7.03 17.75
CA ARG A 250 -10.99 7.45 17.82
C ARG A 250 -10.43 7.34 19.23
N ALA A 251 -11.18 7.80 20.24
CA ALA A 251 -10.76 7.71 21.63
C ALA A 251 -10.56 6.26 22.09
N ALA A 252 -11.41 5.33 21.62
CA ALA A 252 -11.26 3.90 21.87
C ALA A 252 -10.00 3.32 21.20
N LYS A 253 -9.76 3.60 19.91
CA LYS A 253 -8.52 3.23 19.21
C LYS A 253 -7.28 3.69 19.97
N GLU A 254 -7.22 4.98 20.32
CA GLU A 254 -6.11 5.58 21.05
C GLU A 254 -5.94 4.99 22.47
N MET A 255 -7.02 4.54 23.11
CA MET A 255 -7.00 3.85 24.40
C MET A 255 -6.45 2.42 24.29
N LEU A 256 -6.78 1.70 23.22
CA LEU A 256 -6.37 0.31 22.99
C LEU A 256 -4.87 0.13 22.74
N SER A 257 -4.17 1.18 22.29
CA SER A 257 -2.70 1.22 22.30
C SER A 257 -2.09 1.09 23.71
N ARG A 258 -2.89 1.24 24.78
CA ARG A 258 -2.47 1.08 26.19
C ARG A 258 -3.25 0.00 26.94
N THR A 259 -4.52 -0.24 26.62
CA THR A 259 -5.41 -1.20 27.31
C THR A 259 -5.93 -2.30 26.37
N SER A 260 -6.34 -3.45 26.92
CA SER A 260 -6.91 -4.55 26.11
C SER A 260 -8.36 -4.34 25.67
N THR A 261 -9.05 -3.37 26.28
CA THR A 261 -10.46 -3.03 26.04
C THR A 261 -10.68 -1.54 26.20
N ALA A 262 -11.56 -0.95 25.39
CA ALA A 262 -12.04 0.42 25.51
C ALA A 262 -13.58 0.48 25.37
N PRO A 263 -14.27 1.38 26.10
CA PRO A 263 -15.68 1.68 25.86
C PRO A 263 -15.83 2.63 24.66
N VAL A 264 -16.98 2.58 23.98
CA VAL A 264 -17.40 3.53 22.95
C VAL A 264 -18.81 4.02 23.29
N GLY A 265 -18.97 5.32 23.52
CA GLY A 265 -20.27 5.95 23.72
C GLY A 265 -21.12 5.97 22.45
N LEU A 266 -22.43 5.77 22.61
CA LEU A 266 -23.43 5.93 21.54
C LEU A 266 -24.35 7.12 21.88
N PRO A 267 -24.62 8.03 20.92
CA PRO A 267 -25.51 9.18 21.15
C PRO A 267 -26.94 8.76 21.51
N GLY A 268 -27.50 9.37 22.55
CA GLY A 268 -28.93 9.23 22.93
C GLY A 268 -29.32 7.95 23.70
N SER A 269 -28.43 6.97 23.86
CA SER A 269 -28.70 5.69 24.54
C SER A 269 -28.27 5.64 26.01
N ASP A 270 -28.86 4.73 26.79
CA ASP A 270 -28.54 4.44 28.20
C ASP A 270 -27.10 3.86 28.32
N PRO A 271 -26.39 3.96 29.47
CA PRO A 271 -24.92 4.00 29.54
C PRO A 271 -24.18 2.65 29.34
N MET A 272 -24.82 1.64 28.76
CA MET A 272 -24.12 0.47 28.20
C MET A 272 -23.61 0.80 26.80
N GLY A 273 -22.51 1.57 26.75
CA GLY A 273 -21.75 1.78 25.53
C GLY A 273 -21.24 0.46 24.93
N LEU A 274 -20.81 0.50 23.67
CA LEU A 274 -20.14 -0.64 23.06
C LEU A 274 -18.78 -0.84 23.72
N HIS A 275 -18.22 -2.03 23.57
CA HIS A 275 -16.85 -2.32 23.93
C HIS A 275 -16.09 -2.76 22.68
N LEU A 276 -14.90 -2.20 22.50
CA LEU A 276 -13.94 -2.58 21.50
C LEU A 276 -12.72 -3.16 22.21
N THR A 277 -12.23 -4.31 21.74
CA THR A 277 -11.06 -5.01 22.26
C THR A 277 -9.82 -4.68 21.44
N ARG A 278 -8.64 -4.94 22.00
CA ARG A 278 -7.39 -4.81 21.24
C ARG A 278 -7.35 -5.82 20.10
N ASP A 279 -7.91 -7.01 20.28
CA ASP A 279 -7.82 -8.07 19.29
C ASP A 279 -8.71 -7.75 18.07
N GLU A 280 -9.89 -7.16 18.28
CA GLU A 280 -10.72 -6.57 17.20
C GLU A 280 -10.01 -5.41 16.48
N LEU A 281 -9.40 -4.47 17.22
CA LEU A 281 -8.56 -3.42 16.62
C LEU A 281 -7.39 -4.01 15.83
N THR A 282 -6.73 -5.01 16.38
CA THR A 282 -5.56 -5.62 15.76
C THR A 282 -5.96 -6.34 14.48
N SER A 283 -7.07 -7.07 14.46
CA SER A 283 -7.62 -7.65 13.22
C SER A 283 -7.83 -6.56 12.17
N LEU A 284 -8.75 -5.63 12.45
CA LEU A 284 -9.21 -4.59 11.49
C LEU A 284 -8.09 -3.63 11.03
N ALA A 285 -7.02 -3.49 11.79
CA ALA A 285 -5.88 -2.65 11.44
C ALA A 285 -4.74 -3.43 10.78
N ASP A 286 -4.73 -4.77 10.79
CA ASP A 286 -3.54 -5.52 10.36
C ASP A 286 -3.26 -5.39 8.86
N PRO A 287 -4.23 -5.54 7.94
CA PRO A 287 -3.93 -5.42 6.51
C PRO A 287 -3.64 -3.97 6.08
N LEU A 288 -4.20 -2.98 6.81
CA LEU A 288 -3.81 -1.57 6.69
C LEU A 288 -2.35 -1.36 7.12
N VAL A 289 -1.93 -1.91 8.26
CA VAL A 289 -0.54 -1.87 8.75
C VAL A 289 0.40 -2.63 7.81
N ALA A 290 -0.03 -3.76 7.23
CA ALA A 290 0.74 -4.54 6.28
C ALA A 290 1.09 -3.74 5.01
N ARG A 291 0.16 -2.94 4.47
CA ARG A 291 0.43 -2.01 3.34
C ARG A 291 1.61 -1.09 3.65
N ALA A 292 1.57 -0.42 4.80
CA ALA A 292 2.64 0.48 5.24
C ALA A 292 3.98 -0.24 5.45
N VAL A 293 3.94 -1.45 6.03
CA VAL A 293 5.11 -2.30 6.29
C VAL A 293 5.79 -2.73 4.98
N ASP A 294 5.03 -3.15 3.98
CA ASP A 294 5.58 -3.51 2.66
C ASP A 294 6.07 -2.31 1.86
N GLU A 295 5.40 -1.16 1.94
CA GLU A 295 5.89 0.07 1.32
C GLU A 295 7.20 0.57 1.96
N THR A 296 7.38 0.32 3.26
CA THR A 296 8.66 0.54 3.95
C THR A 296 9.74 -0.39 3.42
N ARG A 297 9.43 -1.68 3.20
CA ARG A 297 10.37 -2.64 2.60
C ARG A 297 10.80 -2.19 1.20
N ARG A 298 9.85 -1.85 0.32
CA ARG A 298 10.13 -1.28 -1.02
C ARG A 298 11.03 -0.06 -0.95
N THR A 299 10.79 0.83 0.02
CA THR A 299 11.57 2.08 0.16
C THR A 299 12.99 1.81 0.64
N VAL A 300 13.21 0.76 1.45
CA VAL A 300 14.54 0.28 1.84
C VAL A 300 15.28 -0.37 0.67
N GLU A 301 14.59 -1.17 -0.13
CA GLU A 301 15.12 -1.80 -1.34
C GLU A 301 15.49 -0.76 -2.43
N ARG A 302 14.58 0.18 -2.73
CA ARG A 302 14.83 1.31 -3.65
C ARG A 302 15.97 2.23 -3.20
N ALA A 303 16.29 2.26 -1.90
CA ALA A 303 17.47 2.97 -1.40
C ALA A 303 18.80 2.22 -1.63
N GLY A 304 18.75 0.97 -2.10
CA GLY A 304 19.92 0.09 -2.25
C GLY A 304 20.51 -0.36 -0.90
N VAL A 305 19.65 -0.54 0.11
CA VAL A 305 20.07 -0.81 1.51
C VAL A 305 19.53 -2.17 1.95
N ASP A 306 20.42 -3.05 2.40
CA ASP A 306 20.05 -4.25 3.17
C ASP A 306 19.38 -3.82 4.49
N PRO A 307 18.16 -4.29 4.82
CA PRO A 307 17.52 -3.99 6.11
C PRO A 307 18.43 -4.22 7.32
N ALA A 308 19.25 -5.26 7.33
CA ALA A 308 20.18 -5.56 8.41
C ALA A 308 21.33 -4.54 8.55
N ALA A 309 21.56 -3.70 7.55
CA ALA A 309 22.54 -2.61 7.56
C ALA A 309 21.97 -1.26 8.06
N LEU A 310 20.66 -1.16 8.30
CA LEU A 310 20.04 0.05 8.84
C LEU A 310 20.59 0.38 10.23
N SER A 311 21.07 1.62 10.41
CA SER A 311 21.53 2.13 11.72
C SER A 311 20.37 2.42 12.67
N ALA A 312 19.17 2.67 12.13
CA ALA A 312 17.92 2.76 12.88
C ALA A 312 16.71 2.53 11.97
N LEU A 313 15.61 2.10 12.58
CA LEU A 313 14.25 2.21 12.06
C LEU A 313 13.47 3.06 13.07
N LEU A 314 13.10 4.29 12.71
CA LEU A 314 12.40 5.23 13.59
C LEU A 314 10.92 5.31 13.22
N LEU A 315 10.06 5.08 14.21
CA LEU A 315 8.61 5.22 14.09
C LEU A 315 8.20 6.62 14.56
N VAL A 316 7.50 7.34 13.69
CA VAL A 316 6.94 8.67 13.95
C VAL A 316 5.46 8.67 13.51
N GLY A 317 4.73 9.74 13.81
CA GLY A 317 3.28 9.82 13.60
C GLY A 317 2.48 9.13 14.72
N GLY A 318 1.27 9.64 14.98
CA GLY A 318 0.44 9.21 16.11
C GLY A 318 -0.04 7.76 16.03
N SER A 319 -0.25 7.25 14.81
CA SER A 319 -0.74 5.88 14.58
C SER A 319 0.34 4.82 14.85
N SER A 320 1.62 5.18 14.71
CA SER A 320 2.77 4.34 15.10
C SER A 320 2.82 3.97 16.60
N ARG A 321 1.94 4.53 17.44
CA ARG A 321 1.76 4.10 18.84
C ARG A 321 1.11 2.71 18.98
N MET A 322 0.45 2.20 17.94
CA MET A 322 -0.21 0.88 18.02
C MET A 322 0.84 -0.23 18.09
N PRO A 323 0.78 -1.15 19.07
CA PRO A 323 1.77 -2.22 19.21
C PRO A 323 1.96 -3.08 17.96
N LEU A 324 0.88 -3.26 17.18
CA LEU A 324 0.87 -4.01 15.93
C LEU A 324 1.88 -3.51 14.90
N VAL A 325 2.03 -2.19 14.77
CA VAL A 325 2.94 -1.54 13.81
C VAL A 325 4.39 -1.96 14.07
N ALA A 326 4.83 -1.85 15.32
CA ALA A 326 6.18 -2.24 15.72
C ALA A 326 6.39 -3.76 15.58
N THR A 327 5.38 -4.57 15.87
CA THR A 327 5.44 -6.04 15.71
C THR A 327 5.59 -6.44 14.24
N ARG A 328 4.76 -5.91 13.34
CA ARG A 328 4.81 -6.24 11.90
C ARG A 328 6.09 -5.73 11.23
N LEU A 329 6.53 -4.51 11.55
CA LEU A 329 7.83 -4.00 11.06
C LEU A 329 9.01 -4.87 11.51
N HIS A 330 9.01 -5.31 12.77
CA HIS A 330 10.09 -6.16 13.27
C HIS A 330 10.10 -7.53 12.57
N ALA A 331 8.92 -8.13 12.38
CA ALA A 331 8.77 -9.40 11.66
C ALA A 331 9.22 -9.29 10.19
N ARG A 332 8.83 -8.22 9.47
CA ARG A 332 9.13 -8.06 8.04
C ARG A 332 10.58 -7.66 7.75
N LEU A 333 11.20 -6.82 8.58
CA LEU A 333 12.52 -6.24 8.31
C LEU A 333 13.64 -6.82 9.17
N GLY A 334 13.34 -7.60 10.21
CA GLY A 334 14.33 -8.11 11.19
C GLY A 334 14.96 -7.03 12.09
N VAL A 335 14.72 -5.75 11.82
CA VAL A 335 15.23 -4.61 12.59
C VAL A 335 14.31 -4.29 13.76
N ALA A 336 14.85 -4.02 14.94
CA ALA A 336 14.07 -3.59 16.10
C ALA A 336 13.63 -2.11 15.92
N PRO A 337 12.31 -1.81 15.83
CA PRO A 337 11.87 -0.44 15.59
C PRO A 337 11.96 0.43 16.85
N SER A 338 12.40 1.68 16.70
CA SER A 338 12.47 2.67 17.78
C SER A 338 11.21 3.52 17.80
N VAL A 339 10.39 3.40 18.85
CA VAL A 339 9.18 4.21 19.06
C VAL A 339 9.45 5.26 20.15
N PRO A 340 9.45 6.57 19.83
CA PRO A 340 9.50 7.64 20.82
C PRO A 340 8.25 7.64 21.71
N GLU A 341 8.39 8.09 22.97
CA GLU A 341 7.26 8.17 23.93
C GLU A 341 6.11 9.05 23.40
N GLN A 342 6.43 10.05 22.60
CA GLN A 342 5.48 10.87 21.85
C GLN A 342 5.94 10.95 20.39
N PRO A 343 5.48 10.04 19.49
CA PRO A 343 5.90 9.98 18.10
C PRO A 343 5.33 11.12 17.23
N GLU A 344 4.52 12.02 17.79
CA GLU A 344 4.07 13.27 17.17
C GLU A 344 5.10 14.41 17.32
N LEU A 345 6.03 14.32 18.28
CA LEU A 345 7.06 15.33 18.52
C LEU A 345 8.35 15.26 17.67
N PRO A 346 8.81 14.10 17.13
CA PRO A 346 10.11 13.95 16.49
C PRO A 346 10.37 14.92 15.35
N VAL A 347 9.39 15.08 14.45
CA VAL A 347 9.50 15.92 13.26
C VAL A 347 9.79 17.37 13.66
N ALA A 348 8.94 18.00 14.48
CA ALA A 348 9.15 19.39 14.90
C ALA A 348 10.43 19.60 15.73
N PHE A 349 10.80 18.67 16.63
CA PHE A 349 12.05 18.78 17.40
C PHE A 349 13.30 18.61 16.53
N GLY A 350 13.28 17.64 15.64
CA GLY A 350 14.36 17.35 14.70
C GLY A 350 14.55 18.48 13.70
N ALA A 351 13.46 19.07 13.18
CA ALA A 351 13.50 20.26 12.33
C ALA A 351 14.18 21.44 13.02
N LEU A 352 13.89 21.69 14.31
CA LEU A 352 14.56 22.74 15.06
C LEU A 352 16.04 22.43 15.31
N LYS A 353 16.39 21.21 15.74
CA LYS A 353 17.80 20.82 15.93
C LYS A 353 18.59 20.92 14.60
N HIS A 354 17.97 20.54 13.48
CA HIS A 354 18.54 20.68 12.14
C HIS A 354 18.79 22.15 11.76
N ALA A 355 17.81 23.03 11.99
CA ALA A 355 17.95 24.47 11.77
C ALA A 355 19.05 25.11 12.66
N ALA A 356 19.06 24.75 13.95
CA ALA A 356 20.05 25.26 14.91
C ALA A 356 21.49 24.80 14.61
N ALA A 357 21.65 23.65 13.94
CA ALA A 357 22.95 23.15 13.50
C ALA A 357 23.50 23.90 12.26
N GLY A 358 22.69 24.73 11.59
CA GLY A 358 23.11 25.47 10.39
C GLY A 358 23.48 24.58 9.21
N ARG A 359 22.94 23.35 9.15
CA ARG A 359 23.20 22.40 8.06
C ARG A 359 22.33 22.77 6.85
N GLU A 360 22.95 22.83 5.68
CA GLU A 360 22.22 22.86 4.41
C GLU A 360 21.67 21.46 4.13
N THR A 361 20.41 21.37 3.69
CA THR A 361 19.88 20.14 3.10
C THR A 361 20.51 19.95 1.73
N ALA A 362 21.10 18.79 1.47
CA ALA A 362 21.35 18.39 0.09
C ALA A 362 20.00 18.37 -0.66
N PRO A 363 19.95 18.82 -1.94
CA PRO A 363 18.72 18.70 -2.72
C PRO A 363 18.29 17.23 -2.83
N PRO A 364 16.98 16.95 -3.00
CA PRO A 364 16.54 15.62 -3.41
C PRO A 364 17.24 15.21 -4.73
N PRO A 365 17.33 13.90 -5.04
CA PRO A 365 17.93 13.44 -6.29
C PRO A 365 17.29 14.15 -7.49
N THR A 366 18.13 14.80 -8.30
CA THR A 366 17.68 15.63 -9.41
C THR A 366 17.24 14.77 -10.60
N THR A 367 15.94 14.73 -10.87
CA THR A 367 15.46 14.60 -12.25
C THR A 367 15.79 15.91 -13.01
N ALA A 368 15.95 15.80 -14.33
CA ALA A 368 16.59 16.75 -15.27
C ALA A 368 16.21 18.27 -15.18
N PRO A 369 17.02 19.19 -15.76
CA PRO A 369 16.90 20.64 -15.50
C PRO A 369 15.71 21.36 -16.18
N PRO A 370 15.30 22.55 -15.69
CA PRO A 370 13.98 23.13 -15.97
C PRO A 370 13.91 24.09 -17.17
N THR A 371 12.70 24.20 -17.76
CA THR A 371 12.36 25.21 -18.78
C THR A 371 11.38 26.27 -18.25
N THR A 372 11.51 27.49 -18.77
CA THR A 372 10.94 28.77 -18.29
C THR A 372 9.40 28.83 -18.15
N PRO A 373 8.81 29.58 -17.19
CA PRO A 373 7.36 29.68 -17.02
C PRO A 373 6.67 30.47 -18.13
N ILE A 374 5.50 29.99 -18.58
CA ILE A 374 4.57 30.74 -19.44
C ILE A 374 3.45 31.34 -18.57
N ALA A 375 3.06 32.58 -18.87
CA ALA A 375 2.17 33.37 -18.01
C ALA A 375 0.71 32.89 -18.01
N HIS A 376 0.07 32.96 -16.85
CA HIS A 376 -1.35 32.61 -16.65
C HIS A 376 -2.28 33.39 -17.59
N VAL A 377 -3.14 32.66 -18.31
CA VAL A 377 -4.29 33.24 -19.02
C VAL A 377 -5.53 33.09 -18.13
N THR A 378 -6.14 34.22 -17.76
CA THR A 378 -7.36 34.24 -16.94
C THR A 378 -8.58 33.95 -17.82
N TYR A 379 -9.35 32.91 -17.50
CA TYR A 379 -10.66 32.68 -18.12
C TYR A 379 -11.80 33.19 -17.23
N ALA A 380 -12.76 33.88 -17.83
CA ALA A 380 -13.96 34.39 -17.17
C ALA A 380 -15.09 33.33 -17.21
N PRO A 381 -15.94 33.24 -16.17
CA PRO A 381 -17.02 32.27 -16.14
C PRO A 381 -18.12 32.59 -17.18
N TYR A 382 -18.53 31.57 -17.94
CA TYR A 382 -19.69 31.66 -18.83
C TYR A 382 -21.00 31.36 -18.07
N PRO A 383 -22.13 32.00 -18.44
CA PRO A 383 -23.36 31.94 -17.65
C PRO A 383 -24.21 30.69 -17.92
N VAL A 384 -24.71 30.07 -16.85
CA VAL A 384 -25.69 28.98 -16.89
C VAL A 384 -27.07 29.51 -17.28
N GLN A 385 -27.72 28.91 -18.28
CA GLN A 385 -29.13 29.15 -18.59
C GLN A 385 -30.03 28.10 -17.93
N SER A 386 -30.98 28.54 -17.11
CA SER A 386 -31.99 27.67 -16.48
C SER A 386 -33.14 27.32 -17.45
N PRO A 387 -33.62 26.07 -17.51
CA PRO A 387 -34.87 25.72 -18.19
C PRO A 387 -36.10 26.26 -17.44
N ALA A 388 -37.14 26.63 -18.17
CA ALA A 388 -38.32 27.31 -17.61
C ALA A 388 -39.53 26.38 -17.41
N GLY A 389 -40.13 26.48 -16.22
CA GLY A 389 -41.59 26.66 -16.06
C GLY A 389 -42.51 25.44 -16.08
N SER A 390 -43.21 25.24 -14.96
CA SER A 390 -44.60 24.72 -14.93
C SER A 390 -45.38 25.36 -13.77
N PRO A 391 -46.69 25.63 -13.91
CA PRO A 391 -47.44 26.50 -13.00
C PRO A 391 -48.05 25.78 -11.77
N PRO A 392 -48.36 26.51 -10.68
CA PRO A 392 -48.77 25.91 -9.39
C PRO A 392 -50.30 25.81 -9.20
N PRO A 393 -50.79 24.86 -8.37
CA PRO A 393 -52.08 24.95 -7.68
C PRO A 393 -51.97 25.75 -6.36
N GLN A 394 -53.09 26.34 -5.93
CA GLN A 394 -53.20 27.29 -4.80
C GLN A 394 -53.92 26.68 -3.56
N PRO A 395 -53.96 27.38 -2.39
CA PRO A 395 -53.85 26.73 -1.07
C PRO A 395 -55.15 26.60 -0.24
N VAL A 396 -55.04 25.90 0.90
CA VAL A 396 -56.04 25.84 2.00
C VAL A 396 -55.28 25.81 3.35
N THR A 397 -54.92 26.94 3.98
CA THR A 397 -55.67 27.68 5.03
C THR A 397 -56.12 26.91 6.28
N GLY A 398 -55.54 27.22 7.46
CA GLY A 398 -56.27 27.12 8.77
C GLY A 398 -55.52 26.56 10.00
N PRO A 399 -55.00 27.42 10.93
CA PRO A 399 -54.71 27.09 12.35
C PRO A 399 -56.00 27.28 13.22
N PRO A 400 -56.07 27.04 14.58
CA PRO A 400 -54.96 27.12 15.58
C PRO A 400 -54.98 26.16 16.81
N SER A 401 -53.98 26.37 17.67
CA SER A 401 -53.69 25.93 19.06
C SER A 401 -54.83 26.28 20.09
N PRO A 402 -54.73 26.11 21.46
CA PRO A 402 -53.54 25.92 22.32
C PRO A 402 -53.69 25.13 23.67
N GLN A 403 -52.60 25.11 24.48
CA GLN A 403 -52.55 25.05 25.98
C GLN A 403 -53.03 23.75 26.70
N ALA A 404 -52.61 23.40 27.92
CA ALA A 404 -51.52 23.81 28.86
C ALA A 404 -51.44 22.78 30.04
N PRO A 405 -50.37 22.75 30.87
CA PRO A 405 -50.15 21.72 31.91
C PRO A 405 -50.84 22.07 33.26
N PRO A 406 -50.62 21.30 34.35
CA PRO A 406 -49.61 21.76 35.33
C PRO A 406 -48.92 20.69 36.22
N LEU A 407 -47.70 21.04 36.71
CA LEU A 407 -47.14 20.92 38.08
C LEU A 407 -47.34 19.60 38.88
N GLY A 408 -46.31 19.00 39.50
CA GLY A 408 -45.46 19.63 40.53
C GLY A 408 -44.50 18.65 41.26
N PRO A 409 -43.87 19.04 42.38
CA PRO A 409 -42.45 18.73 42.63
C PRO A 409 -42.11 17.90 43.89
N SER A 410 -40.89 17.34 43.96
CA SER A 410 -40.14 17.18 45.23
C SER A 410 -38.64 16.82 45.09
N GLN A 411 -37.79 17.54 45.83
CA GLN A 411 -36.45 17.15 46.31
C GLN A 411 -36.56 17.00 47.85
N PRO A 412 -35.76 16.18 48.56
CA PRO A 412 -34.43 16.63 49.03
C PRO A 412 -33.34 15.53 49.24
N THR A 413 -32.14 15.97 49.63
CA THR A 413 -30.88 15.23 49.92
C THR A 413 -30.67 14.98 51.46
N PRO A 414 -29.45 14.78 52.04
CA PRO A 414 -28.60 13.56 52.07
C PRO A 414 -28.07 13.16 53.49
N ALA A 415 -27.34 12.01 53.63
CA ALA A 415 -26.29 11.63 54.64
C ALA A 415 -26.08 10.08 54.64
N GLY A 416 -24.96 9.40 54.98
CA GLY A 416 -23.79 9.66 55.84
C GLY A 416 -22.74 8.49 55.80
N PRO A 417 -21.75 8.36 56.74
CA PRO A 417 -20.35 7.99 56.36
C PRO A 417 -19.54 6.92 57.20
N TYR A 418 -18.28 6.63 56.76
CA TYR A 418 -17.10 6.00 57.45
C TYR A 418 -17.07 4.45 57.69
N PRO A 419 -15.91 3.77 58.06
CA PRO A 419 -14.45 4.10 58.06
C PRO A 419 -13.44 2.98 57.56
N PRO A 420 -12.09 3.20 57.57
CA PRO A 420 -11.03 2.23 57.17
C PRO A 420 -10.11 1.71 58.32
N PRO A 421 -9.19 0.74 58.07
CA PRO A 421 -7.75 0.80 58.50
C PRO A 421 -6.75 -0.01 57.60
N ALA A 422 -5.42 -0.18 57.81
CA ALA A 422 -4.30 0.71 58.21
C ALA A 422 -2.89 0.02 58.05
N GLN A 423 -1.91 0.75 57.48
CA GLN A 423 -0.41 0.78 57.62
C GLN A 423 0.51 -0.43 58.09
N THR A 424 1.43 -0.87 57.18
CA THR A 424 2.95 -1.04 57.25
C THR A 424 3.66 -1.82 58.42
N PRO A 425 5.01 -2.13 58.45
CA PRO A 425 6.16 -1.70 57.60
C PRO A 425 7.36 -2.70 57.28
N HIS A 426 8.34 -2.20 56.48
CA HIS A 426 9.80 -2.50 56.40
C HIS A 426 10.40 -3.89 56.01
N GLN A 427 11.22 -3.95 54.94
CA GLN A 427 12.72 -3.89 54.98
C GLN A 427 13.35 -3.99 53.55
N ALA A 428 14.63 -3.60 53.42
CA ALA A 428 15.47 -3.66 52.21
C ALA A 428 16.92 -4.02 52.63
N PRO A 429 17.95 -4.06 51.76
CA PRO A 429 18.06 -4.46 50.33
C PRO A 429 19.07 -5.63 50.13
N PHE A 430 19.24 -6.17 48.91
CA PHE A 430 20.44 -6.98 48.60
C PHE A 430 20.92 -6.92 47.13
N GLN A 431 22.20 -6.61 46.98
CA GLN A 431 23.13 -6.89 45.88
C GLN A 431 24.50 -7.21 46.55
N PRO A 432 25.54 -7.73 45.86
CA PRO A 432 25.69 -8.14 44.46
C PRO A 432 26.25 -9.58 44.34
N ASN A 433 26.74 -9.99 43.16
CA ASN A 433 28.11 -10.52 43.07
C ASN A 433 28.70 -10.46 41.65
N VAL A 434 29.96 -10.08 41.58
CA VAL A 434 30.81 -10.04 40.37
C VAL A 434 31.84 -11.16 40.50
N HIS A 435 32.12 -11.88 39.41
CA HIS A 435 33.28 -12.76 39.33
C HIS A 435 34.32 -12.24 38.33
N THR A 436 35.49 -11.90 38.84
CA THR A 436 36.70 -11.64 38.06
C THR A 436 37.62 -12.88 38.07
N GLY A 437 38.27 -13.16 36.94
CA GLY A 437 39.22 -14.26 36.76
C GLY A 437 40.20 -13.95 35.63
N PRO A 438 41.46 -14.46 35.65
CA PRO A 438 42.60 -13.62 35.27
C PRO A 438 43.29 -13.93 33.93
N LEU A 439 43.95 -12.89 33.40
CA LEU A 439 44.94 -12.96 32.32
C LEU A 439 46.30 -13.57 32.77
N PRO A 440 47.03 -14.23 31.85
CA PRO A 440 48.49 -14.36 31.89
C PRO A 440 49.20 -13.46 30.85
N THR A 441 50.48 -13.14 31.09
CA THR A 441 51.26 -12.09 30.38
C THR A 441 52.61 -12.57 29.81
N GLY A 442 53.09 -11.92 28.72
CA GLY A 442 54.49 -11.97 28.19
C GLY A 442 54.75 -13.07 27.13
N GLY A 443 55.70 -12.99 26.19
CA GLY A 443 56.71 -11.98 25.80
C GLY A 443 57.92 -12.66 25.10
N ALA A 444 58.81 -12.02 24.30
CA ALA A 444 58.84 -10.68 23.71
C ALA A 444 59.99 -10.55 22.66
N ALA A 445 59.94 -9.52 21.79
CA ALA A 445 61.03 -8.93 20.96
C ALA A 445 61.63 -9.68 19.74
N GLY A 446 61.78 -8.94 18.62
CA GLY A 446 62.61 -9.28 17.45
C GLY A 446 62.61 -8.16 16.40
N LYS A 447 63.79 -7.74 15.88
CA LYS A 447 63.92 -6.60 14.93
C LYS A 447 64.46 -7.02 13.56
N SER A 448 63.99 -6.32 12.52
CA SER A 448 64.77 -5.75 11.38
C SER A 448 64.63 -6.30 9.94
N THR A 449 64.50 -5.31 9.03
CA THR A 449 64.98 -5.22 7.62
C THR A 449 64.29 -5.88 6.41
N ARG A 450 63.72 -4.96 5.59
CA ARG A 450 63.82 -4.81 4.10
C ARG A 450 63.17 -5.82 3.14
N ARG A 451 62.16 -5.29 2.41
CA ARG A 451 61.91 -5.37 0.95
C ARG A 451 61.97 -6.75 0.26
N TRP A 452 60.86 -7.15 -0.38
CA TRP A 452 60.64 -6.89 -1.81
C TRP A 452 59.14 -7.05 -2.19
N VAL A 453 58.77 -6.54 -3.37
CA VAL A 453 57.41 -6.57 -3.94
C VAL A 453 57.27 -7.75 -4.90
N ALA A 454 56.14 -8.47 -4.83
CA ALA A 454 55.39 -9.11 -5.94
C ALA A 454 54.70 -10.43 -5.50
N ALA A 455 53.37 -10.40 -5.24
CA ALA A 455 52.46 -11.57 -5.26
C ALA A 455 50.97 -11.19 -5.03
N SER A 456 50.49 -10.03 -5.52
CA SER A 456 49.09 -9.59 -5.32
C SER A 456 48.18 -9.96 -6.51
N MET A 457 48.04 -11.26 -6.80
CA MET A 457 46.95 -11.80 -7.63
C MET A 457 46.45 -13.19 -7.18
N PHE A 458 47.08 -13.83 -6.18
CA PHE A 458 46.64 -15.15 -5.71
C PHE A 458 45.64 -15.08 -4.53
N SER A 459 45.58 -13.95 -3.82
CA SER A 459 44.71 -13.82 -2.63
C SER A 459 43.23 -13.67 -2.97
N THR A 460 42.88 -12.96 -4.04
CA THR A 460 41.48 -12.74 -4.44
C THR A 460 40.82 -14.03 -4.92
N ILE A 461 41.53 -14.87 -5.67
CA ILE A 461 41.03 -16.17 -6.12
C ILE A 461 40.81 -17.11 -4.93
N VAL A 462 41.76 -17.17 -3.99
CA VAL A 462 41.60 -17.99 -2.77
C VAL A 462 40.47 -17.46 -1.89
N THR A 463 40.31 -16.14 -1.73
CA THR A 463 39.17 -15.58 -0.99
C THR A 463 37.83 -15.89 -1.67
N ALA A 464 37.72 -15.76 -3.00
CA ALA A 464 36.50 -16.11 -3.73
C ALA A 464 36.16 -17.61 -3.60
N VAL A 465 37.14 -18.50 -3.78
CA VAL A 465 36.97 -19.95 -3.59
C VAL A 465 36.59 -20.29 -2.14
N VAL A 466 37.15 -19.59 -1.14
CA VAL A 466 36.76 -19.77 0.27
C VAL A 466 35.36 -19.24 0.54
N ILE A 467 34.92 -18.13 -0.07
CA ILE A 467 33.54 -17.65 0.04
C ILE A 467 32.57 -18.66 -0.58
N VAL A 468 32.85 -19.15 -1.79
CA VAL A 468 32.04 -20.20 -2.45
C VAL A 468 31.99 -21.47 -1.59
N LEU A 469 33.10 -21.91 -1.00
CA LEU A 469 33.13 -23.02 -0.05
C LEU A 469 32.33 -22.75 1.22
N VAL A 470 32.38 -21.54 1.78
CA VAL A 470 31.59 -21.16 2.97
C VAL A 470 30.09 -21.12 2.65
N VAL A 471 29.69 -20.64 1.47
CA VAL A 471 28.29 -20.66 0.98
C VAL A 471 27.82 -22.10 0.70
N ALA A 472 28.65 -22.95 0.10
CA ALA A 472 28.34 -24.37 -0.08
C ALA A 472 28.25 -25.13 1.26
N MET A 473 29.07 -24.75 2.25
CA MET A 473 29.03 -25.33 3.60
C MET A 473 27.86 -24.81 4.45
N SER A 474 27.32 -23.61 4.19
CA SER A 474 26.09 -23.14 4.85
C SER A 474 24.82 -23.70 4.20
N ARG A 475 24.81 -23.97 2.89
CA ARG A 475 23.70 -24.60 2.15
C ARG A 475 23.70 -26.14 2.17
N GLY A 476 24.55 -26.79 2.98
CA GLY A 476 24.47 -28.22 3.32
C GLY A 476 24.80 -29.24 2.22
N ASN A 477 24.91 -28.85 0.94
CA ASN A 477 25.03 -29.78 -0.19
C ASN A 477 26.47 -29.95 -0.70
N LEU A 478 27.29 -30.67 0.08
CA LEU A 478 28.69 -31.00 -0.27
C LEU A 478 28.84 -32.19 -1.23
N THR A 479 27.75 -32.92 -1.52
CA THR A 479 27.78 -34.16 -2.30
C THR A 479 27.70 -33.95 -3.81
N GLY A 480 26.79 -33.09 -4.30
CA GLY A 480 26.66 -32.85 -5.75
C GLY A 480 27.92 -32.23 -6.38
N LEU A 481 28.58 -31.33 -5.65
CA LEU A 481 29.77 -30.60 -6.10
C LEU A 481 30.98 -31.52 -6.39
N PHE A 482 30.99 -32.75 -5.85
CA PHE A 482 32.02 -33.75 -6.14
C PHE A 482 31.65 -34.72 -7.28
N GLU A 483 30.37 -34.86 -7.64
CA GLU A 483 29.99 -35.62 -8.83
C GLU A 483 30.27 -34.81 -10.11
N ASP A 484 29.91 -33.52 -10.14
CA ASP A 484 30.19 -32.57 -11.25
C ASP A 484 31.67 -32.36 -11.54
N LEU A 485 32.55 -32.60 -10.56
CA LEU A 485 34.01 -32.55 -10.75
C LEU A 485 34.58 -33.84 -11.39
N THR A 486 33.73 -34.83 -11.66
CA THR A 486 34.13 -36.13 -12.23
C THR A 486 33.34 -36.57 -13.46
N SER A 487 32.14 -36.02 -13.70
CA SER A 487 31.52 -35.95 -15.03
C SER A 487 32.28 -34.95 -15.92
N GLY A 488 32.23 -35.16 -17.24
CA GLY A 488 33.10 -34.48 -18.21
C GLY A 488 32.67 -33.05 -18.58
N ASP A 489 31.63 -32.49 -17.96
CA ASP A 489 30.86 -31.36 -18.48
C ASP A 489 31.58 -30.01 -18.37
N LEU A 490 32.62 -29.91 -17.53
CA LEU A 490 33.52 -28.75 -17.45
C LEU A 490 34.32 -28.47 -18.74
N VAL A 491 34.28 -29.36 -19.75
CA VAL A 491 34.96 -29.15 -21.03
C VAL A 491 33.98 -28.67 -22.12
N ASP A 492 32.73 -29.12 -22.13
CA ASP A 492 31.72 -28.67 -23.10
C ASP A 492 31.35 -27.19 -22.91
N GLY A 493 31.32 -26.70 -21.67
CA GLY A 493 31.14 -25.28 -21.36
C GLY A 493 32.28 -24.35 -21.82
N LEU A 494 33.42 -24.89 -22.27
CA LEU A 494 34.60 -24.12 -22.70
C LEU A 494 34.92 -24.22 -24.20
N THR A 495 34.23 -25.07 -24.96
CA THR A 495 34.37 -25.15 -26.41
C THR A 495 33.06 -24.81 -27.12
N GLY A 496 32.84 -23.51 -27.34
CA GLY A 496 31.73 -23.03 -28.18
C GLY A 496 31.78 -23.63 -29.59
N ASN A 497 30.87 -24.56 -29.86
CA ASN A 497 30.48 -25.13 -31.15
C ASN A 497 29.31 -26.08 -30.87
N THR A 498 28.15 -26.02 -31.52
CA THR A 498 27.73 -25.19 -32.65
C THR A 498 26.28 -24.75 -32.43
N ALA A 499 25.95 -23.51 -32.77
CA ALA A 499 24.55 -23.14 -32.97
C ALA A 499 23.92 -24.07 -34.02
N THR A 500 22.86 -24.78 -33.65
CA THR A 500 21.84 -25.18 -34.61
C THR A 500 21.11 -23.91 -35.01
N GLU A 501 21.23 -23.53 -36.28
CA GLU A 501 20.46 -22.43 -36.87
C GLU A 501 18.96 -22.70 -36.67
N GLY A 502 18.25 -21.86 -35.90
CA GLY A 502 16.79 -21.74 -36.00
C GLY A 502 15.90 -21.82 -34.73
N THR A 503 16.42 -21.91 -33.50
CA THR A 503 15.55 -21.97 -32.29
C THR A 503 16.16 -21.22 -31.10
N GLY A 504 15.53 -20.13 -30.66
CA GLY A 504 15.93 -19.40 -29.46
C GLY A 504 15.17 -18.10 -29.25
N LEU A 505 15.37 -17.49 -28.07
CA LEU A 505 14.84 -16.17 -27.71
C LEU A 505 15.67 -15.10 -28.41
N GLU A 506 15.24 -14.69 -29.60
CA GLU A 506 15.98 -13.77 -30.47
C GLU A 506 15.58 -12.31 -30.20
N LEU A 507 16.57 -11.43 -30.02
CA LEU A 507 16.35 -9.98 -29.93
C LEU A 507 15.93 -9.43 -31.30
N VAL A 508 14.65 -9.08 -31.45
CA VAL A 508 14.09 -8.54 -32.70
C VAL A 508 13.98 -7.01 -32.70
N HIS A 509 13.87 -6.38 -31.53
CA HIS A 509 13.95 -4.93 -31.40
C HIS A 509 14.58 -4.49 -30.07
N GLU A 510 15.36 -3.40 -30.10
CA GLU A 510 15.91 -2.73 -28.92
C GLU A 510 15.68 -1.21 -29.05
N GLN A 511 15.03 -0.62 -28.05
CA GLN A 511 14.81 0.82 -27.92
C GLN A 511 15.45 1.32 -26.61
N ALA A 512 16.18 2.44 -26.68
CA ALA A 512 16.55 3.19 -25.48
C ALA A 512 15.37 4.08 -25.05
N LEU A 513 15.02 4.05 -23.76
CA LEU A 513 13.95 4.87 -23.17
C LEU A 513 14.53 6.20 -22.66
N THR A 514 13.72 7.25 -22.57
CA THR A 514 14.21 8.58 -22.14
C THR A 514 14.55 8.64 -20.65
N ALA A 515 13.85 7.86 -19.82
CA ALA A 515 14.07 7.71 -18.39
C ALA A 515 13.67 6.30 -17.92
N ALA A 516 14.53 5.67 -17.12
CA ALA A 516 14.20 4.43 -16.42
C ALA A 516 13.00 4.66 -15.48
N GLY A 517 12.00 3.77 -15.54
CA GLY A 517 10.76 3.86 -14.76
C GLY A 517 9.62 4.66 -15.42
N ALA A 518 9.87 5.48 -16.45
CA ALA A 518 8.81 6.21 -17.16
C ALA A 518 8.19 5.41 -18.33
N GLY A 519 8.93 4.42 -18.85
CA GLY A 519 8.48 3.54 -19.92
C GLY A 519 7.79 2.26 -19.42
N ALA A 520 7.02 1.63 -20.30
CA ALA A 520 6.31 0.38 -20.03
C ALA A 520 6.22 -0.51 -21.26
N VAL A 521 5.97 -1.79 -21.06
CA VAL A 521 5.87 -2.79 -22.14
C VAL A 521 4.65 -3.69 -21.96
N ALA A 522 3.99 -4.07 -23.05
CA ALA A 522 2.94 -5.08 -23.04
C ALA A 522 3.00 -5.95 -24.29
N VAL A 523 2.44 -7.16 -24.21
CA VAL A 523 2.36 -8.10 -25.35
C VAL A 523 0.98 -8.74 -25.37
N GLY A 524 0.37 -8.83 -26.54
CA GLY A 524 -0.86 -9.58 -26.80
C GLY A 524 -1.17 -9.66 -28.29
N ASP A 525 -1.93 -10.69 -28.70
CA ASP A 525 -2.32 -10.95 -30.09
C ASP A 525 -1.18 -10.85 -31.15
N GLY A 526 0.02 -11.32 -30.79
CA GLY A 526 1.19 -11.27 -31.67
C GLY A 526 1.80 -9.88 -31.86
N ILE A 527 1.41 -8.90 -31.04
CA ILE A 527 1.89 -7.53 -31.03
C ILE A 527 2.57 -7.23 -29.69
N ALA A 528 3.79 -6.68 -29.74
CA ALA A 528 4.48 -6.11 -28.59
C ALA A 528 4.41 -4.58 -28.66
N VAL A 529 4.02 -3.93 -27.56
CA VAL A 529 3.95 -2.47 -27.46
C VAL A 529 4.97 -1.98 -26.43
N VAL A 530 5.73 -0.96 -26.80
CA VAL A 530 6.63 -0.20 -25.92
C VAL A 530 6.09 1.22 -25.80
N ALA A 531 5.88 1.71 -24.58
CA ALA A 531 5.62 3.12 -24.29
C ALA A 531 6.85 3.76 -23.64
N ASP A 532 7.11 5.01 -24.02
CA ASP A 532 8.19 5.87 -23.56
C ASP A 532 7.67 7.30 -23.39
N ILE A 533 8.32 8.13 -22.56
CA ILE A 533 7.90 9.53 -22.34
C ILE A 533 8.86 10.47 -23.07
N VAL A 534 8.47 10.94 -24.26
CA VAL A 534 9.29 11.76 -25.15
C VAL A 534 8.80 13.20 -25.13
N ASP A 535 9.68 14.13 -24.77
CA ASP A 535 9.36 15.56 -24.61
C ASP A 535 8.12 15.85 -23.74
N GLY A 536 7.91 15.00 -22.72
CA GLY A 536 6.77 15.04 -21.79
C GLY A 536 5.60 14.15 -22.20
N GLN A 537 5.51 13.71 -23.47
CA GLN A 537 4.34 13.02 -24.01
C GLN A 537 4.52 11.50 -24.08
N THR A 538 3.45 10.74 -23.85
CA THR A 538 3.49 9.27 -23.93
C THR A 538 3.51 8.83 -25.40
N VAL A 539 4.64 8.29 -25.86
CA VAL A 539 4.79 7.74 -27.21
C VAL A 539 4.79 6.22 -27.12
N ALA A 540 3.79 5.58 -27.70
CA ALA A 540 3.73 4.13 -27.82
C ALA A 540 4.08 3.68 -29.24
N THR A 541 4.89 2.64 -29.36
CA THR A 541 5.24 1.99 -30.62
C THR A 541 4.94 0.49 -30.54
N ALA A 542 4.27 -0.04 -31.56
CA ALA A 542 3.94 -1.44 -31.69
C ALA A 542 4.85 -2.16 -32.70
N TYR A 543 5.19 -3.40 -32.38
CA TYR A 543 6.12 -4.25 -33.11
C TYR A 543 5.52 -5.64 -33.33
N ASP A 544 5.76 -6.22 -34.50
CA ASP A 544 5.50 -7.64 -34.77
C ASP A 544 6.66 -8.55 -34.33
N ALA A 545 6.48 -9.87 -34.47
CA ALA A 545 7.50 -10.87 -34.17
C ALA A 545 8.76 -10.81 -35.05
N ALA A 546 8.78 -9.97 -36.10
CA ALA A 546 9.98 -9.69 -36.91
C ALA A 546 10.66 -8.35 -36.51
N GLY A 547 10.18 -7.67 -35.46
CA GLY A 547 10.67 -6.36 -35.04
C GLY A 547 10.21 -5.23 -35.97
N THR A 548 9.25 -5.48 -36.86
CA THR A 548 8.71 -4.45 -37.76
C THR A 548 7.78 -3.54 -36.98
N THR A 549 8.03 -2.23 -37.03
CA THR A 549 7.09 -1.24 -36.50
C THR A 549 5.77 -1.30 -37.26
N LEU A 550 4.69 -1.65 -36.56
CA LEU A 550 3.32 -1.65 -37.08
C LEU A 550 2.74 -0.24 -37.07
N TRP A 551 2.88 0.45 -35.94
CA TRP A 551 2.48 1.84 -35.75
C TRP A 551 3.28 2.50 -34.63
N THR A 552 3.35 3.84 -34.68
CA THR A 552 3.81 4.70 -33.58
C THR A 552 2.76 5.77 -33.37
N GLN A 553 2.33 5.96 -32.12
CA GLN A 553 1.30 6.94 -31.75
C GLN A 553 1.73 7.72 -30.52
N GLN A 554 1.23 8.94 -30.41
CA GLN A 554 1.49 9.84 -29.28
C GLN A 554 0.17 10.13 -28.57
N TYR A 555 0.15 9.94 -27.25
CA TYR A 555 -0.97 10.23 -26.39
C TYR A 555 -0.62 11.37 -25.44
N ASP A 556 -1.54 12.34 -25.37
CA ASP A 556 -1.43 13.54 -24.53
C ASP A 556 -1.76 13.19 -23.07
N LEU A 557 -0.92 12.39 -22.41
CA LEU A 557 -1.13 11.85 -21.05
C LEU A 557 -0.10 12.30 -20.01
N GLU A 558 1.01 12.88 -20.45
CA GLU A 558 2.18 13.34 -19.67
C GLU A 558 2.35 12.81 -18.22
N PRO A 559 2.44 11.48 -17.98
CA PRO A 559 2.42 10.93 -16.64
C PRO A 559 3.79 10.90 -15.96
N THR A 560 3.78 10.77 -14.64
CA THR A 560 4.99 10.43 -13.86
C THR A 560 5.34 8.94 -13.93
N GLU A 561 4.37 8.07 -14.17
CA GLU A 561 4.51 6.62 -14.30
C GLU A 561 3.45 6.07 -15.27
N THR A 562 3.83 5.11 -16.12
CA THR A 562 2.93 4.48 -17.11
C THR A 562 2.88 2.97 -16.89
N HIS A 563 1.70 2.36 -17.03
CA HIS A 563 1.54 0.91 -17.16
C HIS A 563 0.77 0.58 -18.44
N LEU A 564 1.07 -0.57 -19.06
CA LEU A 564 0.41 -1.04 -20.27
C LEU A 564 -0.21 -2.43 -20.07
N MET A 565 -1.39 -2.65 -20.65
CA MET A 565 -2.06 -3.94 -20.71
C MET A 565 -2.64 -4.19 -22.11
N VAL A 566 -2.69 -5.45 -22.55
CA VAL A 566 -3.39 -5.85 -23.78
C VAL A 566 -4.56 -6.79 -23.48
N VAL A 567 -5.78 -6.31 -23.76
CA VAL A 567 -7.07 -6.95 -23.51
C VAL A 567 -7.79 -7.19 -24.82
N GLY A 568 -7.77 -8.43 -25.32
CA GLY A 568 -8.23 -8.73 -26.68
C GLY A 568 -7.55 -7.83 -27.70
N SER A 569 -8.33 -7.06 -28.47
CA SER A 569 -7.85 -6.09 -29.47
C SER A 569 -7.61 -4.67 -28.93
N VAL A 570 -7.57 -4.47 -27.60
CA VAL A 570 -7.41 -3.16 -26.95
C VAL A 570 -6.10 -3.09 -26.17
N LEU A 571 -5.33 -2.03 -26.42
CA LEU A 571 -4.25 -1.57 -25.56
C LEU A 571 -4.82 -0.63 -24.50
N VAL A 572 -4.70 -0.99 -23.22
CA VAL A 572 -5.02 -0.10 -22.10
C VAL A 572 -3.73 0.55 -21.62
N ILE A 573 -3.79 1.86 -21.38
CA ILE A 573 -2.68 2.72 -20.97
C ILE A 573 -3.10 3.41 -19.67
N ASP A 574 -2.48 3.00 -18.59
CA ASP A 574 -2.66 3.57 -17.25
C ASP A 574 -1.55 4.59 -16.99
N ALA A 575 -1.94 5.82 -16.68
CA ALA A 575 -1.06 6.99 -16.65
C ALA A 575 -1.23 7.73 -15.31
N LEU A 576 -0.26 7.60 -14.41
CA LEU A 576 -0.32 8.21 -13.08
C LEU A 576 0.17 9.66 -13.13
N GLY A 577 -0.55 10.57 -12.45
CA GLY A 577 -0.14 11.97 -12.30
C GLY A 577 -0.01 12.75 -13.62
N SER A 578 -0.95 12.59 -14.56
CA SER A 578 -0.93 13.25 -15.88
C SER A 578 -0.76 14.77 -15.77
N ALA A 579 0.34 15.31 -16.27
CA ALA A 579 0.56 16.76 -16.30
C ALA A 579 -0.35 17.49 -17.31
N SER A 580 -0.81 16.81 -18.36
CA SER A 580 -1.79 17.36 -19.32
C SER A 580 -3.23 17.36 -18.77
N ASP A 581 -3.52 16.55 -17.75
CA ASP A 581 -4.83 16.45 -17.09
C ASP A 581 -4.79 16.94 -15.62
N GLU A 582 -4.10 18.05 -15.38
CA GLU A 582 -4.08 18.74 -14.07
C GLU A 582 -3.53 17.91 -12.88
N GLY A 583 -2.72 16.88 -13.18
CA GLY A 583 -2.14 15.96 -12.19
C GLY A 583 -3.04 14.76 -11.85
N GLN A 584 -4.16 14.56 -12.56
CA GLN A 584 -5.04 13.42 -12.34
C GLN A 584 -4.40 12.11 -12.83
N ASN A 585 -4.69 11.00 -12.15
CA ASN A 585 -4.46 9.69 -12.75
C ASN A 585 -5.45 9.51 -13.91
N MET A 586 -5.00 8.92 -15.01
CA MET A 586 -5.77 8.77 -16.25
C MET A 586 -5.69 7.34 -16.76
N ARG A 587 -6.76 6.89 -17.43
CA ARG A 587 -6.72 5.70 -18.28
C ARG A 587 -7.09 6.09 -19.70
N ALA A 588 -6.32 5.59 -20.64
CA ALA A 588 -6.65 5.62 -22.06
C ALA A 588 -6.78 4.19 -22.60
N ALA A 589 -7.58 4.04 -23.65
CA ALA A 589 -7.62 2.81 -24.44
C ALA A 589 -7.37 3.15 -25.91
N ALA A 590 -6.60 2.31 -26.58
CA ALA A 590 -6.29 2.41 -27.99
C ALA A 590 -6.52 1.07 -28.70
N ALA A 591 -6.88 1.10 -29.98
CA ALA A 591 -6.95 -0.10 -30.80
C ALA A 591 -5.55 -0.71 -30.98
N LEU A 592 -5.37 -1.98 -30.66
CA LEU A 592 -4.05 -2.64 -30.65
C LEU A 592 -3.40 -2.71 -32.04
N ASP A 593 -4.21 -2.80 -33.10
CA ASP A 593 -3.76 -2.99 -34.49
C ASP A 593 -3.28 -1.70 -35.18
N THR A 594 -3.69 -0.54 -34.67
CA THR A 594 -3.52 0.79 -35.28
C THR A 594 -2.99 1.86 -34.34
N GLY A 595 -3.08 1.61 -33.03
CA GLY A 595 -2.82 2.56 -31.95
C GLY A 595 -3.80 3.74 -31.92
N GLU A 596 -4.91 3.69 -32.65
CA GLU A 596 -5.90 4.77 -32.64
C GLU A 596 -6.52 4.90 -31.24
N LEU A 597 -6.39 6.08 -30.63
CA LEU A 597 -6.98 6.38 -29.32
C LEU A 597 -8.51 6.27 -29.41
N LEU A 598 -9.07 5.31 -28.69
CA LEU A 598 -10.51 5.07 -28.62
C LEU A 598 -11.15 6.05 -27.64
N TRP A 599 -10.58 6.16 -26.43
CA TRP A 599 -11.02 7.08 -25.38
C TRP A 599 -9.92 7.31 -24.34
N LYS A 600 -10.10 8.37 -23.55
CA LYS A 600 -9.26 8.76 -22.42
C LYS A 600 -10.16 9.35 -21.34
N GLN A 601 -10.03 8.90 -20.10
CA GLN A 601 -10.87 9.31 -18.96
C GLN A 601 -10.07 9.34 -17.65
N PRO A 602 -10.45 10.19 -16.67
CA PRO A 602 -9.87 10.15 -15.33
C PRO A 602 -9.95 8.76 -14.66
N TRP A 603 -8.97 8.50 -13.80
CA TRP A 603 -8.86 7.31 -12.98
C TRP A 603 -8.98 7.71 -11.51
N ILE A 604 -10.22 7.84 -11.05
CA ILE A 604 -10.53 8.13 -9.65
C ILE A 604 -10.93 6.81 -9.00
N ASP A 605 -10.09 6.34 -8.08
CA ASP A 605 -10.31 5.24 -7.15
C ASP A 605 -11.05 4.03 -7.76
N ARG A 606 -10.52 3.56 -8.91
CA ARG A 606 -10.98 2.38 -9.66
C ARG A 606 -10.02 1.22 -9.47
N ASN A 607 -10.58 0.03 -9.34
CA ASN A 607 -9.84 -1.22 -9.21
C ASN A 607 -10.45 -2.28 -10.15
N ASP A 608 -9.62 -2.91 -10.99
CA ASP A 608 -10.06 -3.83 -12.05
C ASP A 608 -10.25 -5.25 -11.48
N VAL A 609 -11.49 -5.74 -11.46
CA VAL A 609 -11.87 -7.03 -10.87
C VAL A 609 -11.66 -8.18 -11.85
N ALA A 610 -12.13 -8.03 -13.09
CA ALA A 610 -12.11 -9.08 -14.10
C ALA A 610 -12.22 -8.51 -15.52
N PHE A 611 -11.72 -9.25 -16.51
CA PHE A 611 -11.88 -8.93 -17.93
C PHE A 611 -12.81 -9.92 -18.62
N TYR A 612 -13.74 -9.40 -19.42
CA TYR A 612 -14.74 -10.16 -20.17
C TYR A 612 -14.66 -9.76 -21.65
N GLY A 613 -13.85 -10.49 -22.43
CA GLY A 613 -13.59 -10.14 -23.82
C GLY A 613 -12.79 -8.83 -23.92
N THR A 614 -13.42 -7.76 -24.39
CA THR A 614 -12.88 -6.39 -24.41
C THR A 614 -13.48 -5.50 -23.33
N ASP A 615 -14.17 -6.05 -22.34
CA ASP A 615 -14.78 -5.30 -21.25
C ASP A 615 -14.00 -5.54 -19.95
N VAL A 616 -14.07 -4.57 -19.04
CA VAL A 616 -13.55 -4.68 -17.68
C VAL A 616 -14.68 -4.50 -16.68
N VAL A 617 -14.73 -5.38 -15.67
CA VAL A 617 -15.52 -5.19 -14.46
C VAL A 617 -14.63 -4.47 -13.46
N VAL A 618 -15.14 -3.37 -12.92
CA VAL A 618 -14.41 -2.42 -12.09
C VAL A 618 -15.18 -2.17 -10.81
N GLU A 619 -14.46 -2.20 -9.69
CA GLU A 619 -14.89 -1.59 -8.44
C GLU A 619 -14.59 -0.09 -8.50
N GLN A 620 -15.62 0.75 -8.45
CA GLN A 620 -15.55 2.22 -8.39
C GLN A 620 -15.75 2.68 -6.94
N ARG A 621 -14.79 3.46 -6.39
CA ARG A 621 -14.78 3.89 -4.99
C ARG A 621 -14.94 5.41 -4.81
N THR A 622 -15.94 6.01 -5.45
CA THR A 622 -16.14 7.47 -5.46
C THR A 622 -16.87 7.99 -4.22
N GLY A 623 -16.20 7.93 -3.06
CA GLY A 623 -16.67 8.53 -1.80
C GLY A 623 -17.62 7.64 -0.99
N PHE A 624 -18.36 8.24 -0.05
CA PHE A 624 -19.15 7.51 0.94
C PHE A 624 -20.46 6.91 0.38
N ASP A 625 -21.06 7.55 -0.64
CA ASP A 625 -22.42 7.24 -1.11
C ASP A 625 -22.50 6.75 -2.58
N ASP A 626 -21.38 6.65 -3.31
CA ASP A 626 -21.37 6.28 -4.74
C ASP A 626 -20.39 5.14 -5.09
N ASN A 627 -20.05 4.32 -4.11
CA ASN A 627 -19.34 3.05 -4.32
C ASN A 627 -20.17 2.11 -5.19
N ALA A 628 -19.55 1.46 -6.17
CA ALA A 628 -20.27 0.65 -7.14
C ALA A 628 -19.41 -0.42 -7.82
N VAL A 629 -20.06 -1.49 -8.25
CA VAL A 629 -19.50 -2.40 -9.26
C VAL A 629 -20.02 -1.93 -10.61
N ILE A 630 -19.12 -1.67 -11.54
CA ILE A 630 -19.44 -1.17 -12.88
C ILE A 630 -18.76 -2.06 -13.93
N ARG A 631 -19.42 -2.27 -15.07
CA ARG A 631 -18.79 -2.85 -16.26
C ARG A 631 -18.55 -1.75 -17.28
N ILE A 632 -17.33 -1.66 -17.79
CA ILE A 632 -16.91 -0.71 -18.81
C ILE A 632 -16.50 -1.49 -20.05
N ASP A 633 -17.02 -1.11 -21.21
CA ASP A 633 -16.54 -1.59 -22.51
C ASP A 633 -15.24 -0.84 -22.85
N LEU A 634 -14.09 -1.53 -22.94
CA LEU A 634 -12.80 -0.89 -23.21
C LEU A 634 -12.67 -0.40 -24.65
N THR A 635 -13.58 -0.76 -25.57
CA THR A 635 -13.58 -0.24 -26.94
C THR A 635 -14.25 1.13 -27.05
N THR A 636 -15.18 1.45 -26.15
CA THR A 636 -15.95 2.71 -26.17
C THR A 636 -15.70 3.61 -24.96
N GLY A 637 -15.28 3.04 -23.83
CA GLY A 637 -15.18 3.71 -22.54
C GLY A 637 -16.54 3.97 -21.90
N GLU A 638 -17.61 3.40 -22.46
CA GLU A 638 -18.96 3.53 -21.93
C GLU A 638 -19.22 2.50 -20.83
N GLN A 639 -19.93 2.94 -19.80
CA GLN A 639 -20.40 2.08 -18.72
C GLN A 639 -21.58 1.23 -19.22
N VAL A 640 -21.35 -0.07 -19.42
CA VAL A 640 -22.35 -1.04 -19.86
C VAL A 640 -23.45 -1.21 -18.80
N TRP A 641 -23.05 -1.34 -17.54
CA TRP A 641 -23.95 -1.32 -16.38
C TRP A 641 -23.23 -0.80 -15.13
N LYS A 642 -24.01 -0.24 -14.19
CA LYS A 642 -23.57 0.13 -12.83
C LYS A 642 -24.55 -0.43 -11.82
N LYS A 643 -24.02 -1.11 -10.82
CA LYS A 643 -24.70 -1.61 -9.64
C LYS A 643 -24.13 -0.82 -8.46
N GLY A 644 -24.95 0.00 -7.81
CA GLY A 644 -24.56 0.62 -6.54
C GLY A 644 -24.19 -0.46 -5.53
N GLY A 645 -23.16 -0.20 -4.72
CA GLY A 645 -22.87 -1.01 -3.55
C GLY A 645 -24.06 -0.99 -2.57
N PRO A 646 -24.17 -1.98 -1.68
CA PRO A 646 -24.98 -1.88 -0.47
C PRO A 646 -24.78 -0.53 0.26
N ASP A 647 -25.86 0.00 0.85
CA ASP A 647 -25.87 1.27 1.61
C ASP A 647 -24.92 1.25 2.84
N ASP A 648 -24.38 0.08 3.18
CA ASP A 648 -23.49 -0.22 4.30
C ASP A 648 -22.11 -0.77 3.87
N LEU A 649 -21.71 -0.62 2.60
CA LEU A 649 -20.41 -1.09 2.13
C LEU A 649 -19.25 -0.19 2.58
N PHE A 650 -18.76 -0.43 3.81
CA PHE A 650 -17.58 0.22 4.36
C PHE A 650 -16.28 -0.39 3.83
N ILE A 651 -15.55 0.38 3.03
CA ILE A 651 -14.23 0.00 2.51
C ILE A 651 -13.15 0.36 3.54
N ILE A 652 -12.45 -0.66 4.00
CA ILE A 652 -11.26 -0.66 4.86
C ILE A 652 -10.30 -1.62 4.15
N ASP A 653 -9.06 -1.33 3.71
CA ASP A 653 -8.36 -2.15 2.68
C ASP A 653 -7.96 -3.62 3.02
N GLU A 654 -8.95 -4.45 3.32
CA GLU A 654 -8.88 -5.68 4.10
C GLU A 654 -9.46 -6.90 3.35
N TYR A 655 -10.60 -6.78 2.63
CA TYR A 655 -11.30 -7.93 2.03
C TYR A 655 -10.83 -8.22 0.60
N ARG A 656 -9.50 -8.30 0.42
CA ARG A 656 -8.90 -8.41 -0.91
C ARG A 656 -9.30 -9.70 -1.62
N ILE A 657 -10.17 -9.59 -2.64
CA ILE A 657 -10.08 -10.48 -3.81
C ILE A 657 -8.60 -10.51 -4.22
N ARG A 658 -8.12 -11.64 -4.73
CA ARG A 658 -6.86 -11.67 -5.46
C ARG A 658 -7.21 -11.86 -6.93
N ALA A 659 -6.95 -10.85 -7.76
CA ALA A 659 -7.10 -10.98 -9.21
C ALA A 659 -6.42 -12.28 -9.66
N GLU A 660 -7.14 -13.13 -10.38
CA GLU A 660 -6.65 -14.46 -10.66
C GLU A 660 -5.37 -14.38 -11.49
N ARG A 661 -4.30 -14.92 -10.92
CA ARG A 661 -3.01 -15.16 -11.58
C ARG A 661 -3.09 -16.40 -12.50
N VAL A 662 -4.26 -16.51 -13.17
CA VAL A 662 -4.80 -17.48 -14.15
C VAL A 662 -4.80 -18.96 -13.71
N TRP A 663 -5.58 -19.88 -14.31
CA TRP A 663 -6.10 -19.96 -15.70
C TRP A 663 -7.62 -20.24 -15.85
N ASN A 664 -8.18 -19.77 -16.97
CA ASN A 664 -9.55 -20.03 -17.43
C ASN A 664 -9.56 -20.13 -18.98
N ASP A 665 -10.02 -21.23 -19.56
CA ASP A 665 -9.77 -21.59 -20.97
C ASP A 665 -11.00 -21.90 -21.83
N GLY A 666 -12.16 -21.33 -21.48
CA GLY A 666 -13.37 -21.41 -22.32
C GLY A 666 -13.35 -20.63 -23.64
N ALA A 667 -12.45 -19.63 -23.78
CA ALA A 667 -12.39 -18.61 -24.86
C ALA A 667 -13.64 -17.69 -24.97
N GLU A 668 -13.58 -16.47 -25.53
CA GLU A 668 -12.47 -15.68 -26.07
C GLU A 668 -12.11 -14.53 -25.12
N HIS A 669 -11.02 -14.70 -24.35
CA HIS A 669 -10.35 -13.69 -23.50
C HIS A 669 -10.95 -13.31 -22.11
N PRO A 670 -11.04 -14.26 -21.14
CA PRO A 670 -10.70 -13.95 -19.76
C PRO A 670 -9.16 -13.84 -19.66
N GLY A 671 -8.64 -12.62 -19.47
CA GLY A 671 -7.20 -12.32 -19.58
C GLY A 671 -6.58 -11.68 -18.34
N THR A 672 -5.31 -12.00 -18.09
CA THR A 672 -4.44 -11.45 -17.04
C THR A 672 -4.46 -9.93 -16.96
N ALA A 673 -4.80 -9.38 -15.80
CA ALA A 673 -4.29 -8.06 -15.39
C ALA A 673 -2.75 -8.14 -15.22
N PRO A 674 -1.95 -7.27 -15.88
CA PRO A 674 -0.64 -6.94 -15.35
C PRO A 674 -0.84 -6.14 -14.06
N PRO A 675 0.18 -6.06 -13.19
CA PRO A 675 0.03 -5.41 -11.91
C PRO A 675 -0.13 -3.90 -12.03
N ASN A 676 -1.24 -3.39 -11.48
CA ASN A 676 -1.33 -2.04 -10.94
C ASN A 676 -1.59 -2.15 -9.42
N ALA A 677 -1.03 -1.23 -8.64
CA ALA A 677 -0.62 -1.51 -7.25
C ALA A 677 -1.75 -1.51 -6.17
N TYR A 678 -3.03 -1.61 -6.54
CA TYR A 678 -4.18 -1.35 -5.65
C TYR A 678 -5.36 -2.30 -5.89
N SER A 679 -5.84 -2.98 -4.85
CA SER A 679 -6.82 -4.08 -4.92
C SER A 679 -7.23 -4.53 -3.50
N LEU A 680 -8.41 -5.11 -3.19
CA LEU A 680 -9.71 -5.38 -3.84
C LEU A 680 -10.77 -5.54 -2.69
N TYR A 681 -12.08 -5.68 -2.95
CA TYR A 681 -13.17 -6.10 -2.01
C TYR A 681 -14.06 -7.18 -2.68
N ASP A 682 -14.62 -8.17 -1.95
CA ASP A 682 -15.11 -9.47 -2.47
C ASP A 682 -16.21 -9.50 -3.58
N ASP A 683 -15.79 -9.78 -4.81
CA ASP A 683 -16.57 -10.25 -5.97
C ASP A 683 -15.75 -11.35 -6.69
N LEU A 684 -16.35 -12.51 -6.98
CA LEU A 684 -15.70 -13.59 -7.74
C LEU A 684 -16.26 -13.68 -9.18
N ALA A 685 -15.40 -13.71 -10.19
CA ALA A 685 -15.83 -13.74 -11.60
C ALA A 685 -15.50 -15.07 -12.29
N VAL A 686 -16.52 -15.71 -12.91
CA VAL A 686 -16.35 -16.92 -13.74
C VAL A 686 -17.06 -16.72 -15.06
N ALA A 687 -16.28 -16.57 -16.14
CA ALA A 687 -16.77 -16.49 -17.51
C ALA A 687 -17.91 -15.46 -17.70
N ASN A 688 -19.17 -15.90 -17.58
CA ASN A 688 -20.36 -15.07 -17.72
C ASN A 688 -21.09 -14.76 -16.39
N ARG A 689 -20.47 -14.99 -15.23
CA ARG A 689 -21.07 -14.72 -13.90
C ARG A 689 -20.15 -13.94 -12.98
N ILE A 690 -20.78 -13.17 -12.09
CA ILE A 690 -20.15 -12.48 -10.95
C ILE A 690 -20.83 -13.00 -9.68
N VAL A 691 -20.07 -13.24 -8.62
CA VAL A 691 -20.57 -13.70 -7.33
C VAL A 691 -20.22 -12.65 -6.29
N ASP A 692 -21.23 -11.89 -5.85
CA ASP A 692 -21.09 -11.05 -4.66
C ASP A 692 -21.02 -11.99 -3.45
N LEU A 693 -20.06 -11.78 -2.54
CA LEU A 693 -20.02 -12.46 -1.23
C LEU A 693 -20.29 -11.47 -0.11
N ASP A 694 -21.11 -11.86 0.86
CA ASP A 694 -21.35 -11.13 2.10
C ASP A 694 -20.86 -11.97 3.30
N PRO A 695 -19.59 -11.83 3.72
CA PRO A 695 -19.03 -12.56 4.86
C PRO A 695 -19.59 -12.11 6.22
N TYR A 696 -20.52 -11.15 6.25
CA TYR A 696 -21.13 -10.64 7.48
C TYR A 696 -22.52 -11.20 7.73
N GLU A 697 -23.38 -11.21 6.71
CA GLU A 697 -24.67 -11.88 6.79
C GLU A 697 -24.57 -13.38 6.48
N GLY A 698 -23.43 -13.85 5.97
CA GLY A 698 -23.24 -15.25 5.56
C GLY A 698 -24.09 -15.56 4.34
N THR A 699 -24.03 -14.71 3.30
CA THR A 699 -24.84 -14.86 2.08
C THR A 699 -24.02 -14.62 0.82
N ALA A 700 -24.55 -15.07 -0.33
CA ALA A 700 -23.97 -14.80 -1.63
C ALA A 700 -25.05 -14.44 -2.66
N VAL A 701 -24.68 -13.67 -3.69
CA VAL A 701 -25.54 -13.35 -4.83
C VAL A 701 -24.78 -13.63 -6.12
N VAL A 702 -25.24 -14.63 -6.88
CA VAL A 702 -24.71 -14.89 -8.22
C VAL A 702 -25.48 -14.05 -9.24
N ARG A 703 -24.74 -13.42 -10.15
CA ARG A 703 -25.23 -12.50 -11.18
C ARG A 703 -24.77 -12.91 -12.56
N ASP A 704 -25.51 -12.48 -13.57
CA ASP A 704 -25.07 -12.53 -14.96
C ASP A 704 -24.12 -11.35 -15.25
N ALA A 705 -22.93 -11.62 -15.76
CA ALA A 705 -21.96 -10.58 -16.10
C ALA A 705 -22.40 -9.73 -17.31
N ALA A 706 -23.34 -10.24 -18.12
CA ALA A 706 -23.86 -9.55 -19.29
C ALA A 706 -24.66 -8.28 -18.91
N ASP A 707 -25.47 -8.34 -17.86
CA ASP A 707 -26.39 -7.26 -17.46
C ASP A 707 -26.42 -6.92 -15.95
N GLY A 708 -25.66 -7.63 -15.10
CA GLY A 708 -25.64 -7.46 -13.65
C GLY A 708 -26.85 -8.04 -12.91
N GLY A 709 -27.78 -8.68 -13.63
CA GLY A 709 -29.00 -9.27 -13.10
C GLY A 709 -28.72 -10.45 -12.17
N SER A 710 -29.47 -10.54 -11.07
CA SER A 710 -29.37 -11.66 -10.12
C SER A 710 -29.87 -12.96 -10.77
N ILE A 711 -29.02 -13.99 -10.75
CA ILE A 711 -29.35 -15.36 -11.16
C ILE A 711 -29.91 -16.13 -9.95
N THR A 712 -29.16 -16.14 -8.85
CA THR A 712 -29.56 -16.78 -7.58
C THR A 712 -28.97 -16.01 -6.38
N SER A 713 -29.57 -16.17 -5.20
CA SER A 713 -29.05 -15.64 -3.94
C SER A 713 -29.50 -16.51 -2.77
N GLY A 714 -28.69 -16.57 -1.71
CA GLY A 714 -28.99 -17.37 -0.53
C GLY A 714 -27.84 -17.44 0.47
N ASP A 715 -28.07 -18.17 1.54
CA ASP A 715 -27.11 -18.37 2.63
C ASP A 715 -25.87 -19.14 2.12
N LEU A 716 -24.69 -18.68 2.49
CA LEU A 716 -23.40 -19.32 2.23
C LEU A 716 -22.58 -19.26 3.52
N PRO A 717 -22.00 -20.36 4.04
CA PRO A 717 -21.34 -20.34 5.34
C PRO A 717 -19.93 -19.74 5.23
N ILE A 718 -19.88 -18.41 5.11
CA ILE A 718 -18.66 -17.60 4.94
C ILE A 718 -18.37 -16.72 6.15
N ASP A 719 -17.10 -16.63 6.52
CA ASP A 719 -16.56 -15.72 7.55
C ASP A 719 -15.15 -15.18 7.22
N SER A 720 -14.64 -15.48 6.01
CA SER A 720 -13.24 -15.32 5.65
C SER A 720 -13.03 -15.33 4.13
N TYR A 721 -11.97 -14.65 3.67
CA TYR A 721 -11.70 -14.29 2.26
C TYR A 721 -11.08 -15.43 1.43
N GLN A 722 -11.30 -16.68 1.82
CA GLN A 722 -10.60 -17.85 1.28
C GLN A 722 -11.48 -18.59 0.26
N TRP A 723 -11.96 -17.84 -0.73
CA TRP A 723 -12.93 -18.29 -1.73
C TRP A 723 -12.47 -17.95 -3.15
N THR A 724 -12.85 -18.81 -4.09
CA THR A 724 -12.72 -18.62 -5.54
C THR A 724 -14.02 -19.10 -6.19
N ALA A 725 -14.33 -18.62 -7.39
CA ALA A 725 -15.38 -19.21 -8.20
C ALA A 725 -14.72 -19.92 -9.38
N PHE A 726 -15.06 -21.20 -9.61
CA PHE A 726 -14.45 -22.03 -10.64
C PHE A 726 -15.32 -23.26 -10.96
N ASP A 727 -15.26 -23.76 -12.20
CA ASP A 727 -16.01 -24.95 -12.67
C ASP A 727 -17.52 -24.92 -12.34
N GLY A 728 -18.14 -23.72 -12.37
CA GLY A 728 -19.55 -23.51 -12.03
C GLY A 728 -19.87 -23.56 -10.53
N LEU A 729 -18.86 -23.50 -9.66
CA LEU A 729 -18.97 -23.50 -8.20
C LEU A 729 -18.39 -22.22 -7.58
N ALA A 730 -18.91 -21.80 -6.43
CA ALA A 730 -18.17 -21.02 -5.44
C ALA A 730 -17.50 -22.00 -4.48
N VAL A 731 -16.17 -21.94 -4.35
CA VAL A 731 -15.37 -22.88 -3.56
C VAL A 731 -14.53 -22.12 -2.54
N GLY A 732 -14.59 -22.51 -1.26
CA GLY A 732 -13.73 -21.91 -0.26
C GLY A 732 -13.85 -22.49 1.15
N LYS A 733 -13.20 -21.81 2.10
CA LYS A 733 -13.23 -22.17 3.52
C LYS A 733 -14.61 -21.91 4.11
N VAL A 734 -15.25 -22.96 4.60
CA VAL A 734 -16.49 -22.89 5.41
C VAL A 734 -16.20 -22.22 6.76
N SER A 735 -17.13 -21.40 7.22
CA SER A 735 -16.99 -20.62 8.44
C SER A 735 -16.74 -21.46 9.70
N ASP A 736 -16.00 -20.92 10.66
CA ASP A 736 -15.67 -21.59 11.92
C ASP A 736 -16.94 -21.89 12.76
N GLU A 737 -18.02 -21.13 12.58
CA GLU A 737 -19.34 -21.43 13.16
C GLU A 737 -19.98 -22.66 12.51
N ALA A 738 -19.87 -22.80 11.18
CA ALA A 738 -20.39 -23.94 10.43
C ALA A 738 -19.46 -25.18 10.46
N SER A 739 -18.19 -25.02 10.84
CA SER A 739 -17.23 -26.10 11.06
C SER A 739 -16.37 -25.94 12.34
N PRO A 740 -16.95 -26.02 13.56
CA PRO A 740 -16.22 -25.74 14.79
C PRO A 740 -15.03 -26.68 15.04
N GLY A 741 -13.83 -26.14 15.05
CA GLY A 741 -12.58 -26.84 15.42
C GLY A 741 -11.94 -27.68 14.32
N ARG A 742 -12.34 -27.50 13.05
CA ARG A 742 -11.68 -28.06 11.86
C ARG A 742 -11.79 -27.10 10.69
N ALA A 743 -10.71 -26.88 9.94
CA ALA A 743 -10.83 -26.28 8.63
C ALA A 743 -11.61 -27.22 7.68
N VAL A 744 -12.50 -26.64 6.88
CA VAL A 744 -13.33 -27.36 5.90
C VAL A 744 -13.35 -26.56 4.60
N LEU A 745 -13.04 -27.22 3.49
CA LEU A 745 -13.22 -26.68 2.15
C LEU A 745 -14.52 -27.24 1.57
N ALA A 746 -15.35 -26.41 0.96
CA ALA A 746 -16.56 -26.87 0.30
C ALA A 746 -16.82 -26.10 -0.99
N GLY A 747 -17.51 -26.75 -1.93
CA GLY A 747 -17.97 -26.18 -3.19
C GLY A 747 -19.48 -26.08 -3.23
N TYR A 748 -20.01 -24.93 -3.68
CA TYR A 748 -21.43 -24.60 -3.74
C TYR A 748 -21.79 -24.23 -5.18
N SER A 749 -22.89 -24.75 -5.72
CA SER A 749 -23.26 -24.49 -7.12
C SER A 749 -23.59 -23.02 -7.37
N LEU A 750 -23.07 -22.43 -8.45
CA LEU A 750 -23.44 -21.08 -8.86
C LEU A 750 -24.86 -21.00 -9.47
N ASP A 751 -25.56 -22.12 -9.66
CA ASP A 751 -26.94 -22.16 -10.14
C ASP A 751 -27.97 -22.00 -9.02
N ASP A 752 -27.73 -22.59 -7.83
CA ASP A 752 -28.69 -22.60 -6.72
C ASP A 752 -28.08 -22.38 -5.32
N LEU A 753 -26.76 -22.15 -5.22
CA LEU A 753 -25.97 -22.04 -3.98
C LEU A 753 -26.06 -23.28 -3.07
N GLY A 754 -26.50 -24.43 -3.58
CA GLY A 754 -26.47 -25.70 -2.86
C GLY A 754 -25.05 -26.25 -2.73
N GLU A 755 -24.71 -26.78 -1.54
CA GLU A 755 -23.44 -27.49 -1.30
C GLU A 755 -23.34 -28.72 -2.23
N ALA A 756 -22.41 -28.65 -3.18
CA ALA A 756 -22.10 -29.74 -4.11
C ALA A 756 -21.20 -30.78 -3.45
N TRP A 757 -20.21 -30.34 -2.66
CA TRP A 757 -19.27 -31.22 -1.95
C TRP A 757 -18.58 -30.50 -0.78
N ARG A 758 -17.96 -31.32 0.10
CA ARG A 758 -17.26 -30.88 1.31
C ARG A 758 -16.07 -31.80 1.64
N LEU A 759 -14.95 -31.21 2.03
CA LEU A 759 -13.72 -31.87 2.47
C LEU A 759 -13.30 -31.33 3.85
N GLU A 760 -13.22 -32.21 4.86
CA GLU A 760 -12.73 -31.85 6.20
C GLU A 760 -11.21 -32.11 6.33
N PHE A 761 -10.49 -31.13 6.87
CA PHE A 761 -9.08 -31.26 7.25
C PHE A 761 -8.91 -31.77 8.70
N ALA A 762 -7.66 -32.01 9.13
CA ALA A 762 -7.38 -32.48 10.47
C ALA A 762 -7.50 -31.36 11.50
N ALA A 763 -7.55 -31.74 12.79
CA ALA A 763 -7.58 -30.75 13.87
C ALA A 763 -6.21 -30.06 14.01
N GLY A 764 -6.22 -28.73 13.96
CA GLY A 764 -5.01 -27.90 13.95
C GLY A 764 -4.60 -27.41 12.55
N ASP A 765 -5.25 -27.92 11.50
CA ASP A 765 -5.11 -27.39 10.15
C ASP A 765 -5.95 -26.11 9.98
N ALA A 766 -5.39 -25.13 9.28
CA ALA A 766 -6.03 -23.90 8.84
C ALA A 766 -5.85 -23.78 7.32
N ILE A 767 -6.94 -23.56 6.57
CA ILE A 767 -6.82 -23.13 5.18
C ILE A 767 -6.30 -21.70 5.19
N VAL A 768 -5.32 -21.37 4.35
CA VAL A 768 -4.76 -20.01 4.23
C VAL A 768 -5.13 -19.34 2.90
N GLN A 769 -5.32 -20.12 1.83
CA GLN A 769 -5.60 -19.64 0.47
C GLN A 769 -6.31 -20.72 -0.36
N VAL A 770 -7.21 -20.33 -1.25
CA VAL A 770 -7.91 -21.22 -2.20
C VAL A 770 -7.89 -20.58 -3.59
N LYS A 771 -7.51 -21.33 -4.64
CA LYS A 771 -7.46 -20.87 -6.04
C LYS A 771 -7.66 -22.04 -7.02
N PRO A 772 -8.10 -21.80 -8.27
CA PRO A 772 -8.03 -22.81 -9.33
C PRO A 772 -6.58 -23.23 -9.57
N CYS A 773 -6.38 -24.49 -9.95
CA CYS A 773 -5.05 -25.05 -10.20
C CYS A 773 -5.00 -26.13 -11.28
N GLY A 774 -6.06 -26.28 -12.07
CA GLY A 774 -6.15 -27.16 -13.23
C GLY A 774 -7.58 -27.26 -13.74
N GLN A 775 -7.79 -27.92 -14.89
CA GLN A 775 -9.06 -27.91 -15.64
C GLN A 775 -10.32 -28.22 -14.80
N HIS A 776 -10.19 -29.12 -13.82
CA HIS A 776 -11.23 -29.45 -12.83
C HIS A 776 -10.63 -29.55 -11.41
N LEU A 777 -9.61 -28.72 -11.12
CA LEU A 777 -8.89 -28.75 -9.85
C LEU A 777 -8.89 -27.38 -9.19
N VAL A 778 -9.22 -27.38 -7.90
CA VAL A 778 -9.06 -26.24 -6.99
C VAL A 778 -8.06 -26.62 -5.91
N CYS A 779 -7.09 -25.76 -5.65
CA CYS A 779 -6.03 -25.99 -4.67
C CYS A 779 -6.24 -25.12 -3.44
N ALA A 780 -6.19 -25.74 -2.27
CA ALA A 780 -6.12 -25.07 -0.98
C ALA A 780 -4.68 -25.15 -0.45
N ALA A 781 -4.10 -24.04 -0.01
CA ALA A 781 -2.94 -24.08 0.88
C ALA A 781 -3.42 -24.23 2.32
N VAL A 782 -2.76 -25.12 3.06
CA VAL A 782 -3.17 -25.55 4.40
C VAL A 782 -1.95 -25.50 5.32
N GLU A 783 -2.09 -24.80 6.46
CA GLU A 783 -1.11 -24.73 7.53
C GLU A 783 -1.55 -25.60 8.72
N ASN A 784 -0.72 -26.54 9.15
CA ASN A 784 -0.88 -27.17 10.45
C ASN A 784 -0.18 -26.34 11.53
N THR A 785 -0.95 -25.45 12.16
CA THR A 785 -0.54 -24.52 13.23
C THR A 785 0.11 -25.19 14.46
N THR A 786 -0.07 -26.51 14.64
CA THR A 786 0.50 -27.27 15.76
C THR A 786 1.81 -27.97 15.41
N ALA A 787 2.05 -28.23 14.12
CA ALA A 787 3.20 -28.97 13.62
C ALA A 787 4.22 -28.10 12.87
N GLU A 788 3.90 -26.81 12.64
CA GLU A 788 4.70 -25.88 11.82
C GLU A 788 4.97 -26.49 10.43
N LYS A 789 3.88 -26.92 9.77
CA LYS A 789 3.90 -27.55 8.44
C LYS A 789 2.89 -26.91 7.52
N TYR A 790 3.25 -26.82 6.25
CA TYR A 790 2.33 -26.41 5.20
C TYR A 790 2.12 -27.57 4.20
N GLU A 791 1.02 -27.53 3.47
CA GLU A 791 0.80 -28.35 2.27
C GLU A 791 -0.13 -27.65 1.28
N THR A 792 0.08 -27.88 -0.02
CA THR A 792 -0.90 -27.53 -1.06
C THR A 792 -1.72 -28.76 -1.40
N VAL A 793 -3.04 -28.70 -1.22
CA VAL A 793 -3.97 -29.81 -1.40
C VAL A 793 -4.90 -29.51 -2.57
N ALA A 794 -4.80 -30.31 -3.64
CA ALA A 794 -5.70 -30.21 -4.79
C ALA A 794 -6.95 -31.05 -4.57
N VAL A 795 -8.08 -30.47 -4.93
CA VAL A 795 -9.42 -31.07 -4.81
C VAL A 795 -10.07 -31.05 -6.20
N ASP A 796 -10.60 -32.20 -6.61
CA ASP A 796 -11.37 -32.34 -7.83
C ASP A 796 -12.75 -31.68 -7.66
N THR A 797 -13.06 -30.69 -8.49
CA THR A 797 -14.29 -29.87 -8.38
C THR A 797 -15.57 -30.65 -8.66
N GLN A 798 -15.49 -31.77 -9.38
CA GLN A 798 -16.65 -32.58 -9.76
C GLN A 798 -17.04 -33.59 -8.67
N THR A 799 -16.10 -33.99 -7.81
CA THR A 799 -16.26 -35.04 -6.80
C THR A 799 -16.02 -34.58 -5.37
N GLY A 800 -15.35 -33.44 -5.17
CA GLY A 800 -14.89 -32.95 -3.87
C GLY A 800 -13.82 -33.83 -3.21
N GLN A 801 -13.20 -34.75 -3.96
CA GLN A 801 -12.15 -35.61 -3.44
C GLN A 801 -10.78 -34.95 -3.60
N GLN A 802 -9.93 -35.11 -2.60
CA GLN A 802 -8.51 -34.78 -2.72
C GLN A 802 -7.89 -35.59 -3.86
N ALA A 803 -7.41 -34.88 -4.88
CA ALA A 803 -6.69 -35.47 -6.01
C ALA A 803 -5.24 -35.81 -5.61
N TRP A 804 -4.56 -34.86 -4.94
CA TRP A 804 -3.20 -35.00 -4.43
C TRP A 804 -2.93 -33.98 -3.31
N ALA A 805 -1.80 -34.13 -2.61
CA ALA A 805 -1.23 -33.12 -1.72
C ALA A 805 0.28 -33.03 -1.88
N LEU A 806 0.80 -31.81 -1.82
CA LEU A 806 2.21 -31.46 -1.90
C LEU A 806 2.70 -31.00 -0.52
N PRO A 807 3.51 -31.80 0.19
CA PRO A 807 4.03 -31.41 1.49
C PRO A 807 5.12 -30.34 1.36
N SER A 808 5.08 -29.34 2.25
CA SER A 808 6.06 -28.27 2.33
C SER A 808 7.07 -28.50 3.47
N ASN A 809 8.35 -28.26 3.18
CA ASN A 809 9.48 -28.46 4.10
C ASN A 809 10.39 -27.24 4.28
N ASP A 810 10.40 -26.30 3.32
CA ASP A 810 11.33 -25.14 3.23
C ASP A 810 10.60 -23.77 3.18
N TRP A 811 9.26 -23.74 3.19
CA TRP A 811 8.51 -22.66 2.51
C TRP A 811 8.16 -21.50 3.45
N SER A 812 8.01 -20.30 2.88
CA SER A 812 7.65 -19.07 3.58
C SER A 812 6.14 -18.92 3.77
N ASP A 813 5.73 -18.25 4.84
CA ASP A 813 4.33 -17.97 5.22
C ASP A 813 3.49 -17.22 4.13
N ASP A 814 4.13 -16.61 3.12
CA ASP A 814 3.53 -15.84 2.02
C ASP A 814 3.52 -16.61 0.66
N GLU A 815 2.86 -17.79 0.57
CA GLU A 815 2.82 -18.57 -0.68
C GLU A 815 2.02 -17.91 -1.83
N GLN A 816 2.57 -17.92 -3.05
CA GLN A 816 1.80 -17.70 -4.28
C GLN A 816 2.06 -18.78 -5.32
N TRP A 817 1.05 -18.98 -6.16
CA TRP A 817 1.15 -19.75 -7.38
C TRP A 817 0.33 -19.11 -8.50
N TYR A 818 0.76 -19.42 -9.73
CA TYR A 818 0.05 -19.17 -10.98
C TYR A 818 -0.36 -20.53 -11.54
N ALA A 819 -1.62 -20.70 -11.93
CA ALA A 819 -2.03 -21.89 -12.67
C ALA A 819 -1.90 -21.62 -14.17
N THR A 820 -1.59 -22.66 -14.92
CA THR A 820 -1.45 -22.60 -16.38
C THR A 820 -2.32 -23.66 -17.03
N ALA A 821 -2.17 -23.84 -18.34
CA ALA A 821 -2.84 -24.87 -19.10
C ALA A 821 -2.45 -26.31 -18.73
N THR A 822 -1.31 -26.49 -18.09
CA THR A 822 -0.60 -27.78 -18.07
C THR A 822 0.14 -28.04 -16.76
N GLY A 823 0.11 -27.10 -15.83
CA GLY A 823 0.76 -27.20 -14.53
C GLY A 823 0.61 -25.92 -13.70
N ILE A 824 1.26 -25.90 -12.55
CA ILE A 824 1.24 -24.85 -11.55
C ILE A 824 2.67 -24.34 -11.40
N VAL A 825 2.87 -23.03 -11.50
CA VAL A 825 4.14 -22.39 -11.13
C VAL A 825 4.02 -21.91 -9.69
N HIS A 826 4.83 -22.46 -8.79
CA HIS A 826 4.74 -22.24 -7.33
C HIS A 826 6.07 -21.75 -6.76
N GLY A 827 6.02 -20.78 -5.83
CA GLY A 827 7.18 -20.33 -5.05
C GLY A 827 6.79 -19.35 -3.94
N SER A 828 7.77 -18.59 -3.46
CA SER A 828 7.57 -17.44 -2.56
C SER A 828 7.27 -16.17 -3.37
N GLN A 829 6.78 -15.09 -2.75
CA GLN A 829 6.44 -13.85 -3.48
C GLN A 829 7.18 -12.61 -2.98
N THR A 830 7.70 -11.82 -3.94
CA THR A 830 8.25 -10.47 -3.70
C THR A 830 7.76 -9.45 -4.75
N PHE A 831 6.45 -9.18 -4.78
CA PHE A 831 5.73 -8.35 -5.80
C PHE A 831 5.74 -8.94 -7.21
N ASP A 832 4.55 -9.28 -7.73
CA ASP A 832 4.27 -9.52 -9.16
C ASP A 832 5.06 -10.63 -9.89
N THR A 833 6.04 -11.18 -9.20
CA THR A 833 6.87 -12.30 -9.54
C THR A 833 6.64 -13.47 -8.58
N VAL A 834 7.17 -14.63 -8.95
CA VAL A 834 7.31 -15.79 -8.05
C VAL A 834 8.79 -16.09 -7.88
N ASP A 835 9.31 -16.00 -6.67
CA ASP A 835 10.72 -16.25 -6.34
C ASP A 835 10.93 -17.66 -5.78
N ASP A 836 12.10 -18.27 -6.04
CA ASP A 836 12.39 -19.70 -5.75
C ASP A 836 11.33 -20.62 -6.37
N ALA A 837 10.93 -20.27 -7.61
CA ALA A 837 9.82 -20.87 -8.32
C ALA A 837 10.16 -22.27 -8.83
N ARG A 838 9.15 -23.13 -8.94
CA ARG A 838 9.22 -24.45 -9.57
C ARG A 838 7.92 -24.75 -10.32
N VAL A 839 7.98 -25.72 -11.25
CA VAL A 839 6.81 -26.21 -11.96
C VAL A 839 6.34 -27.52 -11.33
N VAL A 840 5.05 -27.60 -11.05
CA VAL A 840 4.37 -28.82 -10.62
C VAL A 840 3.31 -29.17 -11.66
N ASP A 841 3.24 -30.42 -12.11
CA ASP A 841 2.16 -30.87 -13.00
C ASP A 841 0.83 -31.07 -12.25
N PHE A 842 -0.26 -31.25 -13.00
CA PHE A 842 -1.59 -31.52 -12.41
C PHE A 842 -1.73 -32.88 -11.71
N GLU A 843 -0.71 -33.75 -11.73
CA GLU A 843 -0.66 -34.97 -10.91
C GLU A 843 0.01 -34.74 -9.55
N GLY A 844 0.42 -33.49 -9.26
CA GLY A 844 1.12 -33.14 -8.02
C GLY A 844 2.58 -33.58 -8.03
N LYS A 845 3.22 -33.61 -9.20
CA LYS A 845 4.62 -33.99 -9.35
C LYS A 845 5.48 -32.77 -9.70
N ASP A 846 6.40 -32.47 -8.79
CA ASP A 846 7.44 -31.45 -8.95
C ASP A 846 8.38 -31.83 -10.11
N SER A 847 8.73 -30.85 -10.97
CA SER A 847 9.75 -31.02 -12.01
C SER A 847 11.14 -31.28 -11.43
N GLY A 848 11.39 -30.81 -10.20
CA GLY A 848 12.67 -30.86 -9.52
C GLY A 848 13.67 -29.77 -9.96
N GLU A 849 13.30 -28.93 -10.92
CA GLU A 849 14.07 -27.74 -11.31
C GLU A 849 13.51 -26.50 -10.60
N ARG A 850 14.41 -25.71 -10.01
CA ARG A 850 14.06 -24.42 -9.39
C ARG A 850 14.60 -23.26 -10.23
N TYR A 851 13.87 -22.15 -10.18
CA TYR A 851 14.11 -20.93 -10.92
C TYR A 851 14.18 -19.75 -9.95
N ASP A 852 15.11 -18.82 -10.19
CA ASP A 852 15.33 -17.67 -9.30
C ASP A 852 14.05 -16.83 -9.12
N SER A 853 13.46 -16.38 -10.23
CA SER A 853 12.20 -15.63 -10.24
C SER A 853 11.40 -15.81 -11.54
N ILE A 854 10.09 -15.57 -11.51
CA ILE A 854 9.17 -15.63 -12.67
C ILE A 854 8.53 -14.26 -12.86
N GLY A 855 8.92 -13.52 -13.90
CA GLY A 855 8.52 -12.13 -14.12
C GLY A 855 7.18 -11.94 -14.84
N ALA A 856 6.75 -12.93 -15.64
CA ALA A 856 5.48 -12.89 -16.35
C ALA A 856 5.03 -14.31 -16.73
N ILE A 857 3.73 -14.53 -16.90
CA ILE A 857 3.20 -15.80 -17.40
C ILE A 857 1.90 -15.59 -18.18
N ARG A 858 1.78 -16.21 -19.36
CA ARG A 858 0.57 -16.16 -20.19
C ARG A 858 0.51 -17.41 -21.07
N SER A 859 -0.68 -18.01 -21.19
CA SER A 859 -0.94 -19.14 -22.11
C SER A 859 0.06 -20.30 -22.02
N GLY A 860 0.43 -20.71 -20.80
CA GLY A 860 1.36 -21.83 -20.58
C GLY A 860 2.86 -21.49 -20.71
N ARG A 861 3.21 -20.24 -21.02
CA ARG A 861 4.60 -19.77 -21.11
C ARG A 861 4.92 -18.81 -19.97
N ALA A 862 6.00 -19.09 -19.25
CA ALA A 862 6.53 -18.25 -18.18
C ALA A 862 7.84 -17.60 -18.61
N VAL A 863 8.04 -16.32 -18.28
CA VAL A 863 9.34 -15.64 -18.44
C VAL A 863 10.07 -15.74 -17.11
N VAL A 864 11.15 -16.50 -17.09
CA VAL A 864 12.04 -16.64 -15.94
C VAL A 864 13.00 -15.46 -15.93
N GLN A 865 13.26 -14.89 -14.75
CA GLN A 865 14.30 -13.90 -14.48
C GLN A 865 15.32 -14.54 -13.52
N GLN A 866 16.61 -14.49 -13.85
CA GLN A 866 17.67 -15.09 -13.04
C GLN A 866 18.97 -14.27 -13.06
N VAL A 867 19.89 -14.57 -12.15
CA VAL A 867 21.18 -13.88 -12.06
C VAL A 867 22.29 -14.69 -12.74
N GLY A 868 22.71 -14.23 -13.93
CA GLY A 868 23.86 -14.75 -14.67
C GLY A 868 25.19 -14.30 -14.06
N VAL A 869 26.14 -15.23 -13.90
CA VAL A 869 27.49 -14.94 -13.37
C VAL A 869 28.56 -15.29 -14.40
N SER A 870 29.23 -14.27 -14.92
CA SER A 870 30.36 -14.42 -15.84
C SER A 870 31.68 -13.97 -15.19
N ILE A 871 32.82 -14.17 -15.87
CA ILE A 871 34.14 -13.80 -15.32
C ILE A 871 34.32 -12.28 -15.33
N GLY A 872 33.82 -11.63 -14.27
CA GLY A 872 33.98 -10.19 -14.00
C GLY A 872 32.71 -9.35 -14.12
N ALA A 873 31.55 -9.94 -14.40
CA ALA A 873 30.25 -9.27 -14.45
C ALA A 873 29.13 -10.17 -13.93
N THR A 874 28.11 -9.54 -13.36
CA THR A 874 26.85 -10.15 -12.94
C THR A 874 25.74 -9.41 -13.68
N ASP A 875 25.00 -10.15 -14.50
CA ASP A 875 23.91 -9.61 -15.32
C ASP A 875 22.61 -10.32 -14.94
N TRP A 876 21.49 -9.63 -15.07
CA TRP A 876 20.19 -10.28 -15.12
C TRP A 876 19.99 -10.93 -16.49
N GLU A 877 19.39 -12.11 -16.47
CA GLU A 877 19.08 -12.91 -17.65
C GLU A 877 17.59 -13.25 -17.65
N VAL A 878 16.99 -13.29 -18.84
CA VAL A 878 15.64 -13.81 -19.05
C VAL A 878 15.63 -14.99 -20.00
N PHE A 879 14.70 -15.92 -19.77
CA PHE A 879 14.37 -16.97 -20.75
C PHE A 879 12.88 -17.31 -20.68
N VAL A 880 12.34 -17.90 -21.75
CA VAL A 880 10.97 -18.42 -21.75
C VAL A 880 11.00 -19.90 -21.43
N LEU A 881 10.19 -20.28 -20.45
CA LEU A 881 9.89 -21.65 -20.04
C LEU A 881 8.50 -22.01 -20.57
N ASP A 882 8.41 -23.09 -21.35
CA ASP A 882 7.15 -23.76 -21.62
C ASP A 882 6.80 -24.66 -20.41
N VAL A 883 5.71 -24.32 -19.72
CA VAL A 883 5.33 -24.95 -18.44
C VAL A 883 4.81 -26.37 -18.64
N ALA A 884 4.37 -26.74 -19.85
CA ALA A 884 3.89 -28.09 -20.16
C ALA A 884 5.03 -29.10 -20.34
N THR A 885 6.09 -28.68 -21.03
CA THR A 885 7.18 -29.56 -21.47
C THR A 885 8.43 -29.42 -20.62
N GLY A 886 8.58 -28.32 -19.89
CA GLY A 886 9.84 -27.93 -19.24
C GLY A 886 10.91 -27.48 -20.24
N HIS A 887 10.59 -27.36 -21.53
CA HIS A 887 11.52 -26.82 -22.51
C HIS A 887 11.72 -25.32 -22.26
N ARG A 888 12.97 -24.86 -22.34
CA ARG A 888 13.32 -23.45 -22.24
C ARG A 888 14.08 -22.94 -23.46
N THR A 889 13.90 -21.66 -23.75
CA THR A 889 14.79 -20.96 -24.68
C THR A 889 16.20 -20.83 -24.10
N PRO A 890 17.21 -20.52 -24.94
CA PRO A 890 18.46 -19.92 -24.47
C PRO A 890 18.18 -18.66 -23.64
N VAL A 891 19.11 -18.34 -22.74
CA VAL A 891 19.08 -17.12 -21.92
C VAL A 891 19.45 -15.88 -22.74
N GLN A 892 18.81 -14.76 -22.42
CA GLN A 892 19.06 -13.44 -22.99
C GLN A 892 19.42 -12.47 -21.85
N SER A 893 20.61 -11.87 -21.89
CA SER A 893 21.00 -10.84 -20.90
C SER A 893 20.17 -9.58 -21.06
N THR A 894 19.72 -9.02 -19.93
CA THR A 894 18.97 -7.76 -19.81
C THR A 894 19.79 -6.63 -19.19
N GLY A 895 21.07 -6.86 -18.88
CA GLY A 895 21.95 -5.90 -18.22
C GLY A 895 22.08 -6.11 -16.71
N ALA A 896 22.83 -5.22 -16.04
CA ALA A 896 23.22 -5.42 -14.63
C ALA A 896 22.12 -5.09 -13.59
N GLU A 897 20.98 -4.56 -14.01
CA GLU A 897 19.87 -4.14 -13.15
C GLU A 897 18.63 -4.99 -13.42
N LEU A 898 17.83 -5.24 -12.36
CA LEU A 898 16.61 -6.04 -12.44
C LEU A 898 15.64 -5.41 -13.46
N PRO A 899 15.01 -6.18 -14.37
CA PRO A 899 14.00 -5.64 -15.26
C PRO A 899 12.81 -5.02 -14.49
N ASN A 900 12.43 -3.80 -14.87
CA ASN A 900 11.33 -3.05 -14.28
C ASN A 900 9.95 -3.64 -14.63
N HIS A 901 9.81 -4.19 -15.85
CA HIS A 901 8.57 -4.84 -16.29
C HIS A 901 8.85 -5.91 -17.35
N VAL A 902 8.07 -6.99 -17.34
CA VAL A 902 8.17 -8.10 -18.28
C VAL A 902 6.77 -8.47 -18.75
N ALA A 903 6.60 -8.71 -20.05
CA ALA A 903 5.33 -9.16 -20.63
C ALA A 903 5.56 -10.28 -21.65
N VAL A 904 4.61 -11.22 -21.75
CA VAL A 904 4.65 -12.36 -22.68
C VAL A 904 3.28 -12.60 -23.33
N GLY A 905 3.28 -12.97 -24.61
CA GLY A 905 2.07 -13.34 -25.34
C GLY A 905 2.41 -14.05 -26.65
N GLY A 906 2.01 -15.32 -26.77
CA GLY A 906 2.41 -16.16 -27.90
C GLY A 906 3.94 -16.33 -27.95
N ASP A 907 4.52 -16.12 -29.14
CA ASP A 907 5.98 -16.14 -29.36
C ASP A 907 6.68 -14.81 -29.06
N LEU A 908 5.99 -13.81 -28.51
CA LEU A 908 6.60 -12.52 -28.15
C LEU A 908 6.82 -12.36 -26.65
N VAL A 909 7.97 -11.79 -26.30
CA VAL A 909 8.30 -11.27 -24.97
C VAL A 909 8.74 -9.82 -25.12
N ALA A 910 8.31 -8.95 -24.22
CA ALA A 910 8.81 -7.59 -24.11
C ALA A 910 9.34 -7.34 -22.69
N VAL A 911 10.49 -6.67 -22.59
CA VAL A 911 11.21 -6.43 -21.33
C VAL A 911 11.59 -4.96 -21.23
N HIS A 912 11.11 -4.27 -20.19
CA HIS A 912 11.67 -3.00 -19.75
C HIS A 912 12.81 -3.32 -18.78
N THR A 913 14.05 -3.11 -19.21
CA THR A 913 15.26 -3.35 -18.40
C THR A 913 15.46 -2.26 -17.36
N GLY A 914 16.10 -2.58 -16.23
CA GLY A 914 16.43 -1.59 -15.19
C GLY A 914 17.26 -0.42 -15.73
N ASP A 915 18.19 -0.72 -16.65
CA ASP A 915 19.09 0.26 -17.28
C ASP A 915 18.44 1.20 -18.33
N GLY A 916 17.11 1.19 -18.43
CA GLY A 916 16.34 2.15 -19.25
C GLY A 916 16.25 1.79 -20.72
N ARG A 917 16.14 0.49 -21.05
CA ARG A 917 15.89 0.01 -22.41
C ARG A 917 14.62 -0.83 -22.46
N ALA A 918 14.02 -0.90 -23.64
CA ALA A 918 12.97 -1.86 -23.97
C ALA A 918 13.53 -2.86 -24.99
N LEU A 919 13.42 -4.14 -24.68
CA LEU A 919 13.77 -5.26 -25.56
C LEU A 919 12.48 -5.94 -26.02
N VAL A 920 12.33 -6.17 -27.32
CA VAL A 920 11.32 -7.07 -27.88
C VAL A 920 12.03 -8.32 -28.39
N LEU A 921 11.59 -9.47 -27.92
CA LEU A 921 12.22 -10.76 -28.14
C LEU A 921 11.22 -11.74 -28.76
N ALA A 922 11.67 -12.53 -29.74
CA ALA A 922 10.89 -13.61 -30.34
C ALA A 922 11.32 -14.98 -29.76
N ALA A 923 10.43 -15.64 -29.02
CA ALA A 923 10.62 -16.95 -28.40
C ALA A 923 10.34 -18.10 -29.39
N SER A 924 11.06 -18.11 -30.50
CA SER A 924 10.85 -19.07 -31.60
C SER A 924 11.35 -20.49 -31.27
N GLY A 925 10.58 -21.50 -31.66
CA GLY A 925 10.99 -22.91 -31.58
C GLY A 925 10.72 -23.63 -30.25
N LEU A 926 9.69 -23.22 -29.52
CA LEU A 926 9.17 -23.92 -28.32
C LEU A 926 8.05 -24.94 -28.62
N GLU A 927 7.68 -25.15 -29.91
CA GLU A 927 6.65 -26.11 -30.35
C GLU A 927 7.12 -27.58 -30.42
#